data_AF-A0A936DMN4-F1
#
_entry.id   AF-A0A936DMN4-F1
#
_cell.length_a   1.000
_cell.length_b   1.000
_cell.length_c   1.000
_cell.angle_alpha   90.00
_cell.angle_beta   90.00
_cell.angle_gamma   90.00
#
_symmetry.space_group_name_H-M   'P 1'
#
loop_
_entity.id
_entity.type
_entity.pdbx_description
1 polymer ?
#
loop_
_entity_poly.entity_id
_entity_poly.type
_entity_poly.pdbx_seq_one_letter_code
_entity_poly.pdbx_strand_id
1 'polypeptide(L)'
;MRNVYILLFLLVGYKSFSQLPNGSIAPDFTVTDLNGQSYNLYSKMGSNKAACLHFAATWCAYCWGVHQDHIYADLYNNFPSEVTVLFLEADFATNTPCLYGPNNCNKSTQGNWVEGSPFQMCDLSASNGPNVKDNFGVTYYPTLFAISPDKRIWEVKTRTYDSFVSWLTKSFKLSATATVSHCNCGDNGKIELDVKEGYGNLSYKWSNGATTKDLNLIAAGTYSVTISDENTFFKKFGPWTINAAPKKVDVTKLEISHVQCFNELNGKIDLDVSYGTPPYQYNWSNGSSTEDLNSLKAGIYNLTITDIVGCSRTKSYTVQQPNDLFLSTSGTKDECEQHNGSILAKANGGVAPYVYDIGNGPQTVSLFSNLSGAKDYTVTVTDNNACTEISKVSIEQTKKPKAEAGDSIALDCKQDSLALNANASSRGVNFNYLWTNADNKPIRNKESLIPYIFEPGIYNLKVLDLINGCIAEDSVYILNNRIYPDISVKGDLVLNCKTISIELSGMSRSDSIRIHWNKLEDSLFYENKPRISVSSPGTYIFNVLDTTNSCFSRDTLSIISDQKIPEVITELKQDLSCKILETTIDAGASSQGPEFEFVWITADGNILRGENTLQPLINKAGNYLLQIKNTRNFCSNEKSTTVHQKSIPIAGFSQSILDHTVFFINESSGFPDTYKWTFGDGSVSDIQNPIHVYPDYGEYTVCLEIENDCGSNRFCRKINLGVSGLLTIRSFDIQNIKCYGDSTGSISISMEGGSPPYNYLWNTFQTTKDLTNVPAGTYSVKITDQLNNTVEKEFIIHQAEELKIDKIEITHATSGQATGSIHLELTGGTAPFQYNWSNGMLGNPISLLDPGEYITTITDANACVKQIGPFVIKELTALNYTDEIKQFSCTPNPANGKGFIHLDLKNEQYLQLNLLNLFGQSIWNRKLTAKHLTIELETADLPKGIYFVELHLAQTKKTIKWLLL
;
A
#
# COMPACT_ATOMS: atom_id res chain seq x y z
N MET A 1 173.08 35.89 54.02
CA MET A 1 174.23 35.93 54.94
C MET A 1 173.73 35.73 56.36
N ARG A 2 174.31 34.73 57.05
CA ARG A 2 174.31 34.44 58.50
C ARG A 2 172.95 34.26 59.23
N ASN A 3 172.62 33.05 59.69
CA ASN A 3 173.21 32.22 60.77
C ASN A 3 172.57 32.50 62.14
N VAL A 4 171.97 31.45 62.73
CA VAL A 4 172.42 30.74 63.97
C VAL A 4 171.83 31.37 65.24
N TYR A 5 171.35 30.66 66.26
CA TYR A 5 170.94 29.27 66.56
C TYR A 5 170.70 29.30 68.09
N ILE A 6 170.10 28.22 68.63
CA ILE A 6 170.15 27.75 70.04
C ILE A 6 169.14 28.41 70.99
N LEU A 7 168.04 27.72 71.35
CA LEU A 7 167.88 26.61 72.34
C LEU A 7 168.16 27.02 73.80
N LEU A 8 167.14 26.91 74.67
CA LEU A 8 167.18 26.00 75.82
C LEU A 8 165.77 25.74 76.41
N PHE A 9 165.54 24.48 76.78
CA PHE A 9 164.35 23.87 77.37
C PHE A 9 164.28 24.04 78.91
N LEU A 10 163.07 24.03 79.49
CA LEU A 10 162.74 23.26 80.71
C LEU A 10 161.21 23.15 80.98
N LEU A 11 160.71 21.93 80.71
CA LEU A 11 159.62 21.11 81.27
C LEU A 11 158.42 21.71 82.04
N VAL A 12 157.21 21.42 81.52
CA VAL A 12 155.89 21.47 82.17
C VAL A 12 155.39 20.04 82.40
N GLY A 13 154.91 19.72 83.61
CA GLY A 13 154.25 18.45 83.91
C GLY A 13 152.77 18.47 83.51
N TYR A 14 152.34 17.51 82.68
CA TYR A 14 150.94 17.29 82.32
C TYR A 14 150.29 16.27 83.28
N LYS A 15 149.09 16.59 83.79
CA LYS A 15 148.18 15.60 84.38
C LYS A 15 147.35 14.97 83.26
N SER A 16 147.36 13.64 83.18
CA SER A 16 146.54 12.84 82.26
C SER A 16 145.13 12.63 82.83
N PHE A 17 144.09 12.79 82.01
CA PHE A 17 142.70 12.39 82.34
C PHE A 17 142.27 11.23 81.43
N SER A 18 141.47 10.30 81.98
CA SER A 18 140.99 9.08 81.32
C SER A 18 139.71 9.28 80.48
N GLN A 19 139.48 8.37 79.52
CA GLN A 19 138.36 8.29 78.56
C GLN A 19 136.95 8.52 79.14
N LEU A 20 136.08 9.25 78.40
CA LEU A 20 134.65 9.39 78.71
C LEU A 20 133.88 8.07 78.43
N PRO A 21 132.91 7.66 79.26
CA PRO A 21 132.10 6.46 79.06
C PRO A 21 131.32 6.45 77.74
N ASN A 22 130.98 5.26 77.25
CA ASN A 22 130.17 5.09 76.05
C ASN A 22 128.76 5.68 76.24
N GLY A 23 128.28 6.50 75.30
CA GLY A 23 127.04 7.27 75.44
C GLY A 23 127.17 8.63 76.13
N SER A 24 128.41 9.06 76.42
CA SER A 24 128.67 10.42 76.90
C SER A 24 128.49 11.44 75.78
N ILE A 25 127.90 12.57 76.12
CA ILE A 25 127.78 13.74 75.23
C ILE A 25 129.20 14.25 74.96
N ALA A 26 129.54 14.50 73.70
CA ALA A 26 130.82 15.14 73.37
C ALA A 26 130.90 16.51 74.07
N PRO A 27 132.02 16.84 74.74
CA PRO A 27 132.13 18.10 75.46
C PRO A 27 131.90 19.29 74.52
N ASP A 28 131.14 20.28 75.00
CA ASP A 28 130.86 21.50 74.25
C ASP A 28 132.18 22.23 73.96
N PHE A 29 132.49 22.42 72.69
CA PHE A 29 133.80 22.92 72.27
C PHE A 29 133.91 24.41 72.55
N THR A 30 135.00 24.81 73.21
CA THR A 30 135.33 26.23 73.37
C THR A 30 135.93 26.77 72.07
N VAL A 31 135.23 27.71 71.44
CA VAL A 31 135.64 28.42 70.22
C VAL A 31 136.02 29.85 70.55
N THR A 32 137.10 30.34 69.96
CA THR A 32 137.57 31.72 70.19
C THR A 32 137.25 32.56 68.96
N ASP A 33 136.61 33.72 69.15
CA ASP A 33 136.36 34.66 68.07
C ASP A 33 137.64 35.38 67.60
N LEU A 34 137.53 36.10 66.48
CA LEU A 34 138.64 36.86 65.88
C LEU A 34 139.24 37.92 66.82
N ASN A 35 138.54 38.28 67.91
CA ASN A 35 138.99 39.26 68.90
C ASN A 35 139.61 38.59 70.14
N GLY A 36 139.76 37.26 70.14
CA GLY A 36 140.36 36.50 71.22
C GLY A 36 139.41 36.15 72.37
N GLN A 37 138.09 36.33 72.23
CA GLN A 37 137.11 35.90 73.25
C GLN A 37 136.61 34.48 73.01
N SER A 38 136.56 33.68 74.07
CA SER A 38 136.16 32.26 74.04
C SER A 38 134.69 32.03 74.41
N TYR A 39 134.00 31.15 73.67
CA TYR A 39 132.59 30.77 73.85
C TYR A 39 132.36 29.28 73.63
N ASN A 40 131.21 28.75 74.07
CA ASN A 40 130.78 27.39 73.78
C ASN A 40 130.02 27.28 72.44
N LEU A 41 130.41 26.33 71.59
CA LEU A 41 129.95 26.19 70.19
C LEU A 41 128.43 26.04 70.08
N TYR A 42 127.82 25.10 70.83
CA TYR A 42 126.39 24.80 70.67
C TYR A 42 125.51 26.02 70.99
N SER A 43 125.94 26.85 71.94
CA SER A 43 125.22 28.04 72.38
C SER A 43 125.25 29.22 71.38
N LYS A 44 126.12 29.19 70.36
CA LYS A 44 126.32 30.31 69.42
C LYS A 44 125.83 30.03 68.00
N MET A 45 125.49 28.78 67.69
CA MET A 45 124.93 28.35 66.41
C MET A 45 123.44 28.76 66.30
N GLY A 46 123.06 29.36 65.17
CA GLY A 46 121.71 29.86 64.90
C GLY A 46 121.52 30.14 63.41
N SER A 47 120.36 30.64 63.00
CA SER A 47 120.02 30.87 61.59
C SER A 47 121.11 31.65 60.84
N ASN A 48 121.51 31.15 59.65
CA ASN A 48 122.52 31.72 58.75
C ASN A 48 123.99 31.72 59.24
N LYS A 49 124.32 30.96 60.29
CA LYS A 49 125.72 30.76 60.72
C LYS A 49 126.26 29.40 60.29
N ALA A 50 127.57 29.32 60.05
CA ALA A 50 128.26 28.06 59.84
C ALA A 50 129.54 27.98 60.67
N ALA A 51 129.86 26.77 61.12
CA ALA A 51 131.13 26.48 61.79
C ALA A 51 131.96 25.53 60.92
N CYS A 52 133.25 25.81 60.83
CA CYS A 52 134.23 24.88 60.26
C CYS A 52 134.92 24.18 61.43
N LEU A 53 134.74 22.87 61.54
CA LEU A 53 135.36 22.07 62.59
C LEU A 53 136.48 21.25 61.97
N HIS A 54 137.72 21.57 62.33
CA HIS A 54 138.89 20.82 61.89
C HIS A 54 139.17 19.72 62.91
N PHE A 55 139.01 18.45 62.52
CA PHE A 55 139.27 17.33 63.43
C PHE A 55 140.62 16.68 63.11
N ALA A 56 141.62 16.91 63.96
CA ALA A 56 142.89 16.19 63.91
C ALA A 56 142.81 14.92 64.77
N ALA A 57 142.17 13.87 64.26
CA ALA A 57 142.19 12.56 64.90
C ALA A 57 143.32 11.71 64.29
N THR A 58 144.16 11.08 65.11
CA THR A 58 145.24 10.17 64.66
C THR A 58 144.71 8.81 64.17
N TRP A 59 143.52 8.79 63.57
CA TRP A 59 142.81 7.57 63.19
C TRP A 59 142.86 7.37 61.67
N CYS A 60 143.23 6.17 61.23
CA CYS A 60 143.25 5.81 59.81
C CYS A 60 141.84 5.88 59.19
N ALA A 61 141.76 6.06 57.86
CA ALA A 61 140.51 6.26 57.09
C ALA A 61 139.40 5.24 57.38
N TYR A 62 139.75 4.00 57.75
CA TYR A 62 138.78 2.96 58.10
C TYR A 62 138.04 3.23 59.42
N CYS A 63 138.67 3.92 60.37
CA CYS A 63 138.05 4.29 61.65
C CYS A 63 137.10 5.49 61.50
N TRP A 64 137.30 6.40 60.54
CA TRP A 64 136.36 7.51 60.27
C TRP A 64 134.96 6.99 59.93
N GLY A 65 134.87 5.99 59.05
CA GLY A 65 133.59 5.41 58.65
C GLY A 65 132.80 4.77 59.80
N VAL A 66 133.49 4.29 60.86
CA VAL A 66 132.82 3.70 62.04
C VAL A 66 132.36 4.77 63.03
N HIS A 67 133.00 5.94 63.04
CA HIS A 67 132.66 7.03 63.97
C HIS A 67 131.76 8.12 63.35
N GLN A 68 131.63 8.15 62.02
CA GLN A 68 130.83 9.12 61.26
C GLN A 68 129.34 9.10 61.66
N ASP A 69 128.75 7.93 61.84
CA ASP A 69 127.33 7.80 62.21
C ASP A 69 127.04 8.37 63.60
N HIS A 70 127.99 8.24 64.55
CA HIS A 70 127.85 8.81 65.88
C HIS A 70 127.92 10.33 65.85
N ILE A 71 128.84 10.89 65.04
CA ILE A 71 128.92 12.35 64.83
C ILE A 71 127.61 12.85 64.22
N TYR A 72 127.10 12.20 63.16
CA TYR A 72 125.83 12.62 62.53
C TYR A 72 124.62 12.51 63.46
N ALA A 73 124.54 11.46 64.26
CA ALA A 73 123.47 11.32 65.24
C ALA A 73 123.53 12.42 66.32
N ASP A 74 124.74 12.78 66.78
CA ASP A 74 124.90 13.82 67.79
C ASP A 74 124.60 15.23 67.22
N LEU A 75 125.03 15.52 65.98
CA LEU A 75 124.64 16.74 65.27
C LEU A 75 123.10 16.78 65.05
N TYR A 76 122.48 15.69 64.61
CA TYR A 76 121.02 15.60 64.39
C TYR A 76 120.19 15.84 65.65
N ASN A 77 120.67 15.39 66.82
CA ASN A 77 119.93 15.48 68.07
C ASN A 77 120.09 16.82 68.79
N ASN A 78 121.22 17.52 68.61
CA ASN A 78 121.55 18.71 69.40
C ASN A 78 121.37 20.05 68.67
N PHE A 79 121.19 20.07 67.35
CA PHE A 79 120.87 21.31 66.63
C PHE A 79 119.36 21.62 66.62
N PRO A 80 118.96 22.92 66.70
CA PRO A 80 117.56 23.33 66.68
C PRO A 80 116.89 23.09 65.32
N SER A 81 115.56 23.21 65.27
CA SER A 81 114.68 22.97 64.10
C SER A 81 114.84 23.96 62.92
N GLU A 82 115.99 24.62 62.81
CA GLU A 82 116.34 25.59 61.77
C GLU A 82 117.39 25.02 60.82
N VAL A 83 117.49 25.57 59.61
CA VAL A 83 118.48 25.10 58.63
C VAL A 83 119.89 25.42 59.12
N THR A 84 120.68 24.38 59.40
CA THR A 84 122.09 24.50 59.80
C THR A 84 122.99 23.85 58.75
N VAL A 85 124.11 24.51 58.42
CA VAL A 85 125.10 24.02 57.44
C VAL A 85 126.41 23.74 58.17
N LEU A 86 126.91 22.51 58.03
CA LEU A 86 128.14 22.04 58.67
C LEU A 86 129.18 21.66 57.61
N PHE A 87 130.41 22.13 57.83
CA PHE A 87 131.58 21.79 57.03
C PHE A 87 132.43 20.77 57.80
N LEU A 88 132.62 19.58 57.23
CA LEU A 88 133.49 18.55 57.79
C LEU A 88 134.69 18.35 56.84
N GLU A 89 135.88 18.67 57.33
CA GLU A 89 137.15 18.40 56.66
C GLU A 89 137.82 17.20 57.35
N ALA A 90 138.16 16.17 56.58
CA ALA A 90 139.00 15.06 57.03
C ALA A 90 140.29 15.09 56.20
N ASP A 91 141.44 15.22 56.86
CA ASP A 91 142.74 15.17 56.18
C ASP A 91 143.06 13.73 55.77
N PHE A 92 142.79 13.40 54.51
CA PHE A 92 143.10 12.09 53.92
C PHE A 92 144.58 11.92 53.53
N ALA A 93 145.48 12.88 53.82
CA ALA A 93 146.82 12.94 53.22
C ALA A 93 148.01 12.49 54.12
N THR A 94 147.82 12.07 55.38
CA THR A 94 148.93 11.54 56.20
C THR A 94 149.01 10.01 56.17
N ASN A 95 149.89 9.50 55.30
CA ASN A 95 150.16 8.07 55.09
C ASN A 95 151.10 7.47 56.18
N THR A 96 150.90 7.83 57.45
CA THR A 96 151.72 7.33 58.57
C THR A 96 151.23 5.96 59.04
N PRO A 97 152.03 4.88 58.95
CA PRO A 97 151.64 3.56 59.45
C PRO A 97 151.44 3.60 60.98
N CYS A 98 150.35 3.01 61.47
CA CYS A 98 150.03 2.91 62.90
C CYS A 98 151.23 2.40 63.71
N LEU A 99 151.86 3.28 64.52
CA LEU A 99 153.08 3.01 65.29
C LEU A 99 152.90 2.06 66.49
N TYR A 100 151.71 1.50 66.72
CA TYR A 100 151.44 0.43 67.69
C TYR A 100 150.59 -0.71 67.09
N GLY A 101 151.23 -1.49 66.22
CA GLY A 101 151.30 -2.96 66.26
C GLY A 101 150.12 -3.81 65.74
N PRO A 102 150.37 -4.95 65.05
CA PRO A 102 149.48 -5.56 64.08
C PRO A 102 148.75 -6.84 64.56
N ASN A 103 147.68 -7.22 63.85
CA ASN A 103 146.75 -8.35 64.11
C ASN A 103 146.10 -8.38 65.51
N ASN A 104 144.78 -8.11 65.53
CA ASN A 104 143.84 -8.05 66.66
C ASN A 104 143.73 -6.71 67.41
N CYS A 105 143.32 -5.64 66.70
CA CYS A 105 142.99 -4.36 67.33
C CYS A 105 141.67 -4.46 68.12
N ASN A 106 141.79 -4.86 69.38
CA ASN A 106 140.73 -4.89 70.38
C ASN A 106 140.17 -3.49 70.65
N LYS A 107 138.89 -3.43 71.04
CA LYS A 107 138.04 -2.26 71.36
C LYS A 107 138.57 -1.34 72.49
N SER A 108 139.83 -0.95 72.44
CA SER A 108 140.50 -0.17 73.47
C SER A 108 141.67 0.65 72.92
N THR A 109 141.57 1.14 71.68
CA THR A 109 142.49 2.15 71.13
C THR A 109 142.06 3.54 71.59
N GLN A 110 142.90 4.12 72.45
CA GLN A 110 142.71 5.39 73.14
C GLN A 110 143.10 6.55 72.21
N GLY A 111 142.10 7.16 71.56
CA GLY A 111 142.25 8.46 70.89
C GLY A 111 142.23 9.59 71.92
N ASN A 112 143.25 10.44 71.88
CA ASN A 112 143.44 11.53 72.84
C ASN A 112 142.60 12.74 72.39
N TRP A 113 141.45 12.97 73.02
CA TRP A 113 140.65 14.18 72.81
C TRP A 113 141.31 15.33 73.57
N VAL A 114 141.99 16.24 72.85
CA VAL A 114 142.61 17.42 73.48
C VAL A 114 141.53 18.49 73.65
N GLU A 115 140.93 18.53 74.84
CA GLU A 115 140.09 19.65 75.27
C GLU A 115 140.95 20.94 75.29
N GLY A 116 140.43 22.03 74.72
CA GLY A 116 141.08 23.35 74.76
C GLY A 116 141.85 23.78 73.51
N SER A 117 141.74 23.09 72.36
CA SER A 117 142.19 23.63 71.07
C SER A 117 141.10 24.51 70.45
N PRO A 118 141.32 25.82 70.24
CA PRO A 118 140.27 26.72 69.75
C PRO A 118 139.99 26.50 68.25
N PHE A 119 138.70 26.38 67.89
CA PHE A 119 138.22 26.35 66.50
C PHE A 119 137.57 27.68 66.11
N GLN A 120 137.63 28.02 64.83
CA GLN A 120 137.26 29.35 64.33
C GLN A 120 135.90 29.31 63.61
N MET A 121 134.95 30.15 64.06
CA MET A 121 133.59 30.27 63.46
C MET A 121 133.54 31.37 62.40
N CYS A 122 132.74 31.17 61.34
CA CYS A 122 132.44 32.20 60.34
C CYS A 122 130.97 32.60 60.35
N ASP A 123 130.72 33.90 60.21
CA ASP A 123 129.40 34.41 59.87
C ASP A 123 129.23 34.38 58.34
N LEU A 124 128.31 33.56 57.85
CA LEU A 124 127.95 33.48 56.43
C LEU A 124 126.78 34.41 56.08
N SER A 125 126.50 35.42 56.92
CA SER A 125 125.61 36.51 56.54
C SER A 125 126.09 37.21 55.26
N ALA A 126 125.13 37.69 54.47
CA ALA A 126 125.35 38.24 53.12
C ALA A 126 126.35 39.43 53.03
N SER A 127 126.83 39.94 54.16
CA SER A 127 127.73 41.09 54.29
C SER A 127 129.24 40.80 54.23
N ASN A 128 129.70 39.55 54.37
CA ASN A 128 131.15 39.23 54.39
C ASN A 128 131.70 38.43 53.20
N GLY A 129 130.87 38.02 52.24
CA GLY A 129 131.29 37.63 50.88
C GLY A 129 132.33 36.49 50.73
N PRO A 130 132.69 36.14 49.48
CA PRO A 130 133.46 34.93 49.11
C PRO A 130 134.94 34.92 49.54
N ASN A 131 135.37 35.86 50.39
CA ASN A 131 136.76 36.05 50.81
C ASN A 131 137.16 35.22 52.05
N VAL A 132 136.30 34.31 52.52
CA VAL A 132 136.59 33.40 53.64
C VAL A 132 137.70 32.39 53.27
N LYS A 133 137.95 32.16 51.97
CA LYS A 133 138.89 31.16 51.46
C LYS A 133 140.34 31.34 51.93
N ASP A 134 140.78 32.59 52.13
CA ASP A 134 142.18 32.90 52.43
C ASP A 134 142.50 32.94 53.94
N ASN A 135 141.48 33.10 54.80
CA ASN A 135 141.69 33.19 56.25
C ASN A 135 141.86 31.83 56.94
N PHE A 136 141.52 30.73 56.27
CA PHE A 136 141.48 29.39 56.87
C PHE A 136 142.44 28.39 56.22
N GLY A 137 143.19 28.80 55.19
CA GLY A 137 144.22 27.95 54.57
C GLY A 137 143.73 26.62 54.00
N VAL A 138 142.43 26.48 53.73
CA VAL A 138 141.80 25.20 53.33
C VAL A 138 142.01 24.98 51.83
N THR A 139 142.92 24.07 51.49
CA THR A 139 143.29 23.76 50.09
C THR A 139 142.45 22.66 49.41
N TYR A 140 141.44 22.08 50.06
CA TYR A 140 140.52 21.10 49.48
C TYR A 140 139.05 21.43 49.78
N TYR A 141 138.13 21.12 48.86
CA TYR A 141 136.70 21.35 49.06
C TYR A 141 136.12 20.33 50.06
N PRO A 142 135.66 20.73 51.25
CA PRO A 142 134.99 19.81 52.18
C PRO A 142 133.63 19.36 51.63
N THR A 143 133.20 18.14 51.96
CA THR A 143 131.85 17.66 51.67
C THR A 143 130.84 18.43 52.53
N LEU A 144 129.85 19.05 51.87
CA LEU A 144 128.87 19.93 52.53
C LEU A 144 127.56 19.19 52.83
N PHE A 145 127.12 19.27 54.08
CA PHE A 145 125.82 18.76 54.52
C PHE A 145 124.94 19.90 55.04
N ALA A 146 123.66 19.88 54.63
CA ALA A 146 122.64 20.79 55.13
C ALA A 146 121.50 20.00 55.79
N ILE A 147 121.08 20.43 56.96
CA ILE A 147 119.96 19.84 57.70
C ILE A 147 118.74 20.74 57.49
N SER A 148 117.64 20.21 56.93
CA SER A 148 116.39 20.96 56.73
C SER A 148 115.55 21.06 58.02
N PRO A 149 114.56 21.97 58.10
CA PRO A 149 113.76 22.17 59.32
C PRO A 149 112.94 20.94 59.74
N ASP A 150 112.61 20.07 58.78
CA ASP A 150 111.96 18.78 58.99
C ASP A 150 112.96 17.63 59.25
N LYS A 151 114.21 17.98 59.58
CA LYS A 151 115.31 17.09 59.98
C LYS A 151 115.81 16.13 58.88
N ARG A 152 115.57 16.41 57.60
CA ARG A 152 116.21 15.64 56.51
C ARG A 152 117.62 16.16 56.24
N ILE A 153 118.57 15.24 56.05
CA ILE A 153 119.95 15.56 55.67
C ILE A 153 120.05 15.50 54.16
N TRP A 154 120.55 16.58 53.57
CA TRP A 154 120.73 16.69 52.12
C TRP A 154 122.23 16.74 51.79
N GLU A 155 122.69 15.82 50.96
CA GLU A 155 124.03 15.86 50.38
C GLU A 155 124.03 16.92 49.26
N VAL A 156 124.84 17.95 49.44
CA VAL A 156 124.93 19.03 48.44
C VAL A 156 126.07 18.69 47.48
N LYS A 157 125.72 18.13 46.31
CA LYS A 157 126.66 17.99 45.18
C LYS A 157 127.17 19.36 44.76
N THR A 158 128.39 19.44 44.20
CA THR A 158 129.14 20.66 43.85
C THR A 158 128.26 21.80 43.31
N ARG A 159 127.94 22.77 44.17
CA ARG A 159 127.19 24.00 43.84
C ARG A 159 128.03 25.24 44.18
N THR A 160 127.77 26.34 43.48
CA THR A 160 128.21 27.66 43.94
C THR A 160 127.32 28.11 45.10
N TYR A 161 127.89 28.82 46.07
CA TYR A 161 127.20 29.25 47.28
C TYR A 161 125.90 30.03 46.98
N ASP A 162 125.92 30.95 46.01
CA ASP A 162 124.75 31.77 45.63
C ASP A 162 123.57 30.93 45.11
N SER A 163 123.87 29.91 44.30
CA SER A 163 122.86 29.01 43.75
C SER A 163 122.19 28.16 44.83
N PHE A 164 122.94 27.83 45.88
CA PHE A 164 122.48 27.02 47.01
C PHE A 164 121.56 27.83 47.94
N VAL A 165 121.95 29.06 48.30
CA VAL A 165 121.11 29.95 49.13
C VAL A 165 119.80 30.28 48.42
N SER A 166 119.83 30.54 47.10
CA SER A 166 118.60 30.82 46.34
C SER A 166 117.66 29.62 46.24
N TRP A 167 118.19 28.39 46.19
CA TRP A 167 117.36 27.18 46.19
C TRP A 167 116.67 26.99 47.56
N LEU A 168 117.45 26.99 48.65
CA LEU A 168 116.92 26.82 50.01
C LEU A 168 115.84 27.86 50.34
N THR A 169 116.08 29.12 50.00
CA THR A 169 115.16 30.21 50.38
C THR A 169 113.85 30.18 49.61
N LYS A 170 113.83 29.74 48.34
CA LYS A 170 112.62 29.72 47.51
C LYS A 170 111.82 28.42 47.64
N SER A 171 112.47 27.26 47.61
CA SER A 171 111.77 25.96 47.66
C SER A 171 111.05 25.75 48.99
N PHE A 172 111.71 26.05 50.12
CA PHE A 172 111.10 25.85 51.45
C PHE A 172 110.01 26.88 51.78
N LYS A 173 109.96 28.02 51.08
CA LYS A 173 108.88 29.03 51.23
C LYS A 173 107.65 28.74 50.35
N LEU A 174 107.65 27.67 49.55
CA LEU A 174 106.53 27.30 48.68
C LEU A 174 105.20 27.22 49.45
N SER A 175 104.20 27.97 48.97
CA SER A 175 102.84 28.05 49.54
C SER A 175 101.77 28.08 48.44
N ALA A 176 100.59 27.53 48.73
CA ALA A 176 99.43 27.60 47.84
C ALA A 176 98.12 27.71 48.64
N THR A 177 97.22 28.59 48.20
CA THR A 177 95.84 28.76 48.69
C THR A 177 94.84 28.59 47.55
N ALA A 178 93.57 28.32 47.83
CA ALA A 178 92.56 28.15 46.78
C ALA A 178 91.25 28.90 47.03
N THR A 179 90.61 29.31 45.94
CA THR A 179 89.22 29.81 45.91
C THR A 179 88.31 28.72 45.35
N VAL A 180 87.24 28.37 46.08
CA VAL A 180 86.34 27.25 45.76
C VAL A 180 84.95 27.77 45.39
N SER A 181 84.45 27.38 44.22
CA SER A 181 83.07 27.69 43.76
C SER A 181 82.22 26.43 43.70
N HIS A 182 81.03 26.49 44.30
CA HIS A 182 80.07 25.39 44.42
C HIS A 182 79.04 25.39 43.28
N CYS A 183 78.34 24.27 43.12
CA CYS A 183 77.32 24.11 42.08
C CYS A 183 75.92 24.59 42.52
N ASN A 184 75.20 25.25 41.59
CA ASN A 184 73.77 25.59 41.74
C ASN A 184 72.80 24.56 41.11
N CYS A 185 73.10 23.95 39.95
CA CYS A 185 72.37 22.78 39.41
C CYS A 185 73.32 21.91 38.50
N GLY A 186 73.84 20.72 38.92
CA GLY A 186 74.67 19.81 38.07
C GLY A 186 76.18 19.63 38.42
N ASP A 187 77.05 19.30 37.45
CA ASP A 187 78.52 19.14 37.63
C ASP A 187 79.30 20.35 37.07
N ASN A 188 79.42 21.43 37.85
CA ASN A 188 80.08 22.68 37.40
C ASN A 188 80.94 23.36 38.48
N GLY A 189 81.45 22.61 39.48
CA GLY A 189 82.33 23.15 40.52
C GLY A 189 83.69 23.63 39.98
N LYS A 190 84.37 24.51 40.72
CA LYS A 190 85.68 25.09 40.34
C LYS A 190 86.61 25.27 41.54
N ILE A 191 87.91 24.97 41.38
CA ILE A 191 88.99 25.28 42.33
C ILE A 191 90.09 26.05 41.60
N GLU A 192 90.37 27.28 42.04
CA GLU A 192 91.44 28.14 41.51
C GLU A 192 92.57 28.30 42.53
N LEU A 193 93.82 28.04 42.13
CA LEU A 193 94.99 28.15 43.00
C LEU A 193 95.70 29.50 42.90
N ASP A 194 96.05 30.07 44.04
CA ASP A 194 97.08 31.11 44.18
C ASP A 194 98.35 30.48 44.78
N VAL A 195 99.45 30.47 44.03
CA VAL A 195 100.70 29.77 44.38
C VAL A 195 101.83 30.79 44.45
N LYS A 196 102.55 30.83 45.57
CA LYS A 196 103.64 31.79 45.82
C LYS A 196 104.93 31.07 46.17
N GLU A 197 106.05 31.64 45.70
CA GLU A 197 107.40 31.11 45.83
C GLU A 197 107.60 29.75 45.12
N GLY A 198 108.71 29.07 45.39
CA GLY A 198 109.17 27.89 44.65
C GLY A 198 110.36 28.19 43.72
N TYR A 199 111.22 27.19 43.51
CA TYR A 199 112.41 27.34 42.67
C TYR A 199 112.18 26.76 41.28
N GLY A 200 112.33 27.59 40.25
CA GLY A 200 112.19 27.16 38.85
C GLY A 200 110.73 26.87 38.48
N ASN A 201 110.55 26.04 37.45
CA ASN A 201 109.21 25.68 36.98
C ASN A 201 108.49 24.74 37.95
N LEU A 202 107.23 25.07 38.25
CA LEU A 202 106.38 24.26 39.13
C LEU A 202 105.52 23.27 38.32
N SER A 203 105.36 22.07 38.85
CA SER A 203 104.49 21.02 38.32
C SER A 203 103.40 20.67 39.33
N TYR A 204 102.19 20.36 38.83
CA TYR A 204 101.00 20.08 39.65
C TYR A 204 100.53 18.65 39.45
N LYS A 205 100.09 17.99 40.53
CA LYS A 205 99.45 16.68 40.48
C LYS A 205 98.27 16.64 41.45
N TRP A 206 97.06 16.70 40.91
CA TRP A 206 95.83 16.65 41.68
C TRP A 206 95.41 15.21 42.02
N SER A 207 94.62 15.06 43.08
CA SER A 207 94.06 13.77 43.51
C SER A 207 93.09 13.14 42.50
N ASN A 208 92.50 13.93 41.60
CA ASN A 208 91.69 13.44 40.48
C ASN A 208 92.53 13.15 39.21
N GLY A 209 93.86 13.26 39.29
CA GLY A 209 94.78 13.00 38.19
C GLY A 209 95.11 14.20 37.29
N ALA A 210 94.48 15.36 37.49
CA ALA A 210 94.80 16.55 36.70
C ALA A 210 96.22 17.08 36.99
N THR A 211 96.85 17.69 35.98
CA THR A 211 98.21 18.27 36.07
C THR A 211 98.26 19.77 35.84
N THR A 212 97.11 20.40 35.67
CA THR A 212 96.97 21.86 35.52
C THR A 212 97.03 22.57 36.87
N LYS A 213 97.32 23.87 36.85
CA LYS A 213 97.29 24.71 38.06
C LYS A 213 95.89 24.76 38.68
N ASP A 214 94.85 25.00 37.86
CA ASP A 214 93.46 25.13 38.31
C ASP A 214 92.58 23.93 37.87
N LEU A 215 91.45 23.71 38.57
CA LEU A 215 90.42 22.71 38.23
C LEU A 215 89.09 23.40 37.89
N ASN A 216 88.50 23.05 36.75
CA ASN A 216 87.21 23.56 36.25
C ASN A 216 86.24 22.41 35.96
N LEU A 217 84.93 22.65 36.10
CA LEU A 217 83.85 21.70 35.77
C LEU A 217 83.99 20.35 36.49
N ILE A 218 84.29 20.41 37.78
CA ILE A 218 84.51 19.21 38.59
C ILE A 218 83.25 18.85 39.39
N ALA A 219 83.02 17.54 39.52
CA ALA A 219 81.92 16.98 40.31
C ALA A 219 82.14 17.20 41.81
N ALA A 220 81.08 17.02 42.59
CA ALA A 220 81.15 17.04 44.05
C ALA A 220 82.19 16.04 44.57
N GLY A 221 83.04 16.46 45.49
CA GLY A 221 84.16 15.65 45.97
C GLY A 221 85.25 16.47 46.66
N THR A 222 86.27 15.78 47.15
CA THR A 222 87.39 16.37 47.89
C THR A 222 88.68 16.28 47.08
N TYR A 223 89.35 17.42 46.87
CA TYR A 223 90.50 17.55 45.98
C TYR A 223 91.74 18.04 46.74
N SER A 224 92.92 17.48 46.43
CA SER A 224 94.22 17.95 46.94
C SER A 224 95.26 17.95 45.83
N VAL A 225 96.31 18.78 45.94
CA VAL A 225 97.36 18.92 44.91
C VAL A 225 98.75 18.75 45.52
N THR A 226 99.61 18.00 44.84
CA THR A 226 101.06 18.00 45.11
C THR A 226 101.73 18.93 44.11
N ILE A 227 102.46 19.92 44.61
CA ILE A 227 103.24 20.86 43.79
C ILE A 227 104.71 20.50 43.95
N SER A 228 105.40 20.26 42.83
CA SER A 228 106.84 19.94 42.82
C SER A 228 107.60 21.00 42.02
N ASP A 229 108.74 21.42 42.56
CA ASP A 229 109.67 22.34 41.91
C ASP A 229 110.65 21.62 40.97
N GLU A 230 111.46 22.39 40.23
CA GLU A 230 112.38 21.87 39.22
C GLU A 230 113.50 20.99 39.81
N ASN A 231 113.78 21.12 41.11
CA ASN A 231 114.79 20.35 41.82
C ASN A 231 114.18 19.18 42.62
N THR A 232 112.95 18.77 42.29
CA THR A 232 112.22 17.65 42.92
C THR A 232 111.78 17.88 44.36
N PHE A 233 111.93 19.10 44.90
CA PHE A 233 111.29 19.43 46.17
C PHE A 233 109.77 19.53 45.94
N PHE A 234 108.98 18.85 46.77
CA PHE A 234 107.53 18.84 46.63
C PHE A 234 106.83 19.12 47.96
N LYS A 235 105.66 19.74 47.88
CA LYS A 235 104.77 19.98 49.00
C LYS A 235 103.32 19.76 48.59
N LYS A 236 102.53 19.18 49.49
CA LYS A 236 101.10 18.88 49.26
C LYS A 236 100.23 19.97 49.89
N PHE A 237 99.18 20.38 49.17
CA PHE A 237 98.21 21.41 49.57
C PHE A 237 96.76 20.90 49.43
N GLY A 238 95.83 21.52 50.16
CA GLY A 238 94.46 21.03 50.35
C GLY A 238 94.31 20.20 51.64
N PRO A 239 93.20 19.47 51.82
CA PRO A 239 92.11 19.24 50.87
C PRO A 239 91.09 20.40 50.75
N TRP A 240 90.43 20.52 49.60
CA TRP A 240 89.28 21.41 49.35
C TRP A 240 88.05 20.60 48.90
N THR A 241 86.85 20.99 49.34
CA THR A 241 85.61 20.24 49.10
C THR A 241 84.65 20.99 48.18
N ILE A 242 84.07 20.30 47.19
CA ILE A 242 82.95 20.75 46.35
C ILE A 242 81.68 20.04 46.82
N ASN A 243 80.69 20.79 47.30
CA ASN A 243 79.37 20.30 47.73
C ASN A 243 78.48 19.85 46.56
N ALA A 244 77.59 18.88 46.81
CA ALA A 244 76.58 18.40 45.85
C ALA A 244 75.39 19.38 45.72
N ALA A 245 74.84 19.51 44.51
CA ALA A 245 73.63 20.30 44.25
C ALA A 245 72.35 19.61 44.78
N PRO A 246 71.26 20.34 45.10
CA PRO A 246 69.94 19.76 45.37
C PRO A 246 69.46 18.92 44.17
N LYS A 247 68.78 17.79 44.41
CA LYS A 247 68.14 17.01 43.33
C LYS A 247 67.19 17.91 42.53
N LYS A 248 67.32 17.92 41.20
CA LYS A 248 66.43 18.68 40.30
C LYS A 248 64.97 18.28 40.50
N VAL A 249 64.05 19.25 40.40
CA VAL A 249 62.61 19.03 40.36
C VAL A 249 62.24 17.95 39.34
N ASP A 250 61.39 16.99 39.73
CA ASP A 250 60.92 15.89 38.85
C ASP A 250 59.51 15.45 39.24
N VAL A 251 58.84 14.77 38.31
CA VAL A 251 57.52 14.17 38.54
C VAL A 251 57.69 12.81 39.20
N THR A 252 57.05 12.62 40.37
CA THR A 252 57.19 11.41 41.19
C THR A 252 55.99 10.47 41.08
N LYS A 253 54.81 10.98 40.74
CA LYS A 253 53.62 10.19 40.42
C LYS A 253 52.96 10.72 39.15
N LEU A 254 52.40 9.82 38.35
CA LEU A 254 51.70 10.14 37.11
C LEU A 254 50.56 9.17 36.87
N GLU A 255 49.35 9.68 36.70
CA GLU A 255 48.18 8.96 36.22
C GLU A 255 47.58 9.71 35.02
N ILE A 256 47.45 9.02 33.87
CA ILE A 256 46.85 9.59 32.67
C ILE A 256 45.54 8.86 32.39
N SER A 257 44.43 9.59 32.33
CA SER A 257 43.15 9.11 31.83
C SER A 257 43.00 9.52 30.37
N HIS A 258 42.89 8.54 29.47
CA HIS A 258 42.72 8.77 28.04
C HIS A 258 41.28 9.16 27.69
N VAL A 259 41.10 9.78 26.52
CA VAL A 259 39.77 10.18 26.04
C VAL A 259 38.96 8.93 25.69
N GLN A 260 37.71 8.85 26.14
CA GLN A 260 36.87 7.65 25.98
C GLN A 260 36.31 7.50 24.56
N CYS A 261 35.83 8.59 23.96
CA CYS A 261 35.34 8.62 22.56
C CYS A 261 36.15 9.59 21.70
N PHE A 262 36.12 9.40 20.38
CA PHE A 262 36.86 10.26 19.45
C PHE A 262 36.46 11.75 19.62
N ASN A 263 37.46 12.63 19.78
CA ASN A 263 37.32 14.09 19.88
C ASN A 263 36.59 14.63 21.12
N GLU A 264 36.34 13.80 22.13
CA GLU A 264 35.82 14.25 23.43
C GLU A 264 36.88 14.99 24.28
N LEU A 265 36.39 15.69 25.31
CA LEU A 265 37.15 16.50 26.26
C LEU A 265 37.07 15.90 27.68
N ASN A 266 37.34 14.60 27.82
CA ASN A 266 37.30 13.90 29.11
C ASN A 266 38.65 13.29 29.55
N GLY A 267 39.72 13.50 28.77
CA GLY A 267 41.06 13.08 29.18
C GLY A 267 41.58 13.87 30.38
N LYS A 268 42.49 13.27 31.16
CA LYS A 268 43.08 13.88 32.36
C LYS A 268 44.56 13.51 32.49
N ILE A 269 45.35 14.42 33.05
CA ILE A 269 46.71 14.15 33.50
C ILE A 269 46.78 14.60 34.96
N ASP A 270 46.99 13.65 35.86
CA ASP A 270 47.13 13.82 37.30
C ASP A 270 48.58 13.48 37.66
N LEU A 271 49.30 14.37 38.34
CA LEU A 271 50.70 14.15 38.68
C LEU A 271 51.08 14.77 40.02
N ASP A 272 52.10 14.18 40.64
CA ASP A 272 52.74 14.74 41.83
C ASP A 272 54.18 15.16 41.50
N VAL A 273 54.61 16.31 42.01
CA VAL A 273 56.00 16.78 41.87
C VAL A 273 56.76 16.69 43.19
N SER A 274 58.01 16.25 43.14
CA SER A 274 58.92 16.32 44.29
C SER A 274 60.36 16.65 43.84
N TYR A 275 61.24 16.92 44.81
CA TYR A 275 62.61 17.43 44.61
C TYR A 275 62.65 18.91 44.13
N GLY A 276 63.81 19.57 44.17
CA GLY A 276 63.93 21.03 44.01
C GLY A 276 63.51 21.82 45.26
N THR A 277 63.40 23.14 45.13
CA THR A 277 63.02 24.06 46.21
C THR A 277 61.62 24.66 45.97
N PRO A 278 60.58 24.28 46.73
CA PRO A 278 59.23 24.82 46.55
C PRO A 278 59.14 26.31 46.93
N PRO A 279 58.16 27.07 46.40
CA PRO A 279 57.04 26.65 45.55
C PRO A 279 57.44 26.31 44.11
N TYR A 280 56.68 25.43 43.46
CA TYR A 280 56.85 25.08 42.05
C TYR A 280 55.93 25.89 41.15
N GLN A 281 56.41 26.23 39.97
CA GLN A 281 55.63 26.84 38.90
C GLN A 281 55.45 25.84 37.77
N TYR A 282 54.19 25.58 37.40
CA TYR A 282 53.81 24.71 36.30
C TYR A 282 53.53 25.55 35.06
N ASN A 283 54.05 25.12 33.91
CA ASN A 283 53.75 25.72 32.61
C ASN A 283 53.51 24.62 31.58
N TRP A 284 52.24 24.43 31.25
CA TRP A 284 51.82 23.45 30.26
C TRP A 284 51.75 24.04 28.85
N SER A 285 51.96 23.22 27.83
CA SER A 285 51.86 23.65 26.43
C SER A 285 50.45 24.09 26.00
N ASN A 286 49.41 23.74 26.77
CA ASN A 286 48.05 24.26 26.59
C ASN A 286 47.81 25.60 27.33
N GLY A 287 48.84 26.17 27.94
CA GLY A 287 48.78 27.44 28.68
C GLY A 287 48.32 27.32 30.14
N SER A 288 48.04 26.12 30.65
CA SER A 288 47.67 25.94 32.06
C SER A 288 48.86 26.12 32.99
N SER A 289 48.59 26.64 34.20
CA SER A 289 49.54 26.76 35.30
C SER A 289 49.19 25.90 36.52
N THR A 290 48.22 25.00 36.39
CA THR A 290 47.85 24.05 37.44
C THR A 290 48.76 22.82 37.41
N GLU A 291 48.88 22.14 38.56
CA GLU A 291 49.60 20.87 38.66
C GLU A 291 48.92 19.79 37.80
N ASP A 292 47.61 19.61 38.00
CA ASP A 292 46.80 18.66 37.25
C ASP A 292 46.07 19.31 36.08
N LEU A 293 45.81 18.52 35.04
CA LEU A 293 44.99 18.88 33.91
C LEU A 293 43.74 18.00 33.81
N ASN A 294 42.59 18.64 33.64
CA ASN A 294 41.30 18.00 33.42
C ASN A 294 40.69 18.44 32.08
N SER A 295 39.72 17.66 31.59
CA SER A 295 38.94 17.96 30.38
C SER A 295 39.78 18.13 29.10
N LEU A 296 40.75 17.23 28.91
CA LEU A 296 41.69 17.25 27.81
C LEU A 296 41.18 16.51 26.57
N LYS A 297 41.54 17.03 25.39
CA LYS A 297 41.52 16.30 24.11
C LYS A 297 42.73 15.40 23.99
N ALA A 298 42.67 14.41 23.10
CA ALA A 298 43.85 13.66 22.71
C ALA A 298 44.91 14.58 22.10
N GLY A 299 46.17 14.35 22.46
CA GLY A 299 47.27 15.22 22.10
C GLY A 299 48.47 15.06 23.02
N ILE A 300 49.52 15.80 22.70
CA ILE A 300 50.76 15.82 23.47
C ILE A 300 50.78 17.09 24.32
N TYR A 301 50.94 16.92 25.63
CA TYR A 301 51.00 17.99 26.61
C TYR A 301 52.41 18.04 27.20
N ASN A 302 53.13 19.13 26.91
CA ASN A 302 54.45 19.38 27.47
C ASN A 302 54.31 20.19 28.76
N LEU A 303 54.84 19.68 29.87
CA LEU A 303 54.91 20.39 31.14
C LEU A 303 56.35 20.85 31.38
N THR A 304 56.54 22.13 31.66
CA THR A 304 57.76 22.65 32.28
C THR A 304 57.49 23.01 33.73
N ILE A 305 58.21 22.39 34.65
CA ILE A 305 58.17 22.67 36.09
C ILE A 305 59.41 23.46 36.44
N THR A 306 59.27 24.58 37.15
CA THR A 306 60.38 25.40 37.64
C THR A 306 60.25 25.60 39.14
N ASP A 307 61.33 25.39 39.87
CA ASP A 307 61.39 25.64 41.31
C ASP A 307 61.77 27.10 41.62
N ILE A 308 61.67 27.54 42.88
CA ILE A 308 61.89 28.96 43.24
C ILE A 308 63.35 29.43 43.03
N VAL A 309 64.30 28.50 42.95
CA VAL A 309 65.73 28.77 42.74
C VAL A 309 66.09 28.79 41.25
N GLY A 310 65.13 28.47 40.37
CA GLY A 310 65.27 28.54 38.92
C GLY A 310 65.78 27.26 38.28
N CYS A 311 65.84 26.13 39.01
CA CYS A 311 66.09 24.84 38.36
C CYS A 311 64.77 24.36 37.70
N SER A 312 64.79 24.10 36.39
CA SER A 312 63.62 23.67 35.62
C SER A 312 63.74 22.26 35.04
N ARG A 313 62.60 21.63 34.78
CA ARG A 313 62.52 20.34 34.06
C ARG A 313 61.30 20.29 33.16
N THR A 314 61.48 19.77 31.94
CA THR A 314 60.42 19.59 30.97
C THR A 314 60.12 18.11 30.76
N LYS A 315 58.84 17.74 30.75
CA LYS A 315 58.31 16.39 30.49
C LYS A 315 57.18 16.48 29.45
N SER A 316 56.94 15.39 28.74
CA SER A 316 55.90 15.28 27.72
C SER A 316 54.98 14.11 28.06
N TYR A 317 53.67 14.34 28.01
CA TYR A 317 52.64 13.35 28.30
C TYR A 317 51.68 13.27 27.11
N THR A 318 51.26 12.06 26.75
CA THR A 318 50.36 11.84 25.62
C THR A 318 49.01 11.35 26.11
N VAL A 319 47.95 12.10 25.78
CA VAL A 319 46.57 11.65 25.95
C VAL A 319 46.13 11.03 24.61
N GLN A 320 45.73 9.75 24.61
CA GLN A 320 45.26 9.03 23.44
C GLN A 320 43.72 9.06 23.37
N GLN A 321 43.17 8.74 22.19
CA GLN A 321 41.73 8.50 21.96
C GLN A 321 41.58 7.31 21.00
N PRO A 322 40.43 6.60 21.01
CA PRO A 322 40.15 5.58 19.99
C PRO A 322 39.97 6.19 18.60
N ASN A 323 40.01 5.35 17.56
CA ASN A 323 39.67 5.76 16.20
C ASN A 323 38.20 6.19 16.12
N ASP A 324 37.87 7.08 15.19
CA ASP A 324 36.50 7.55 14.98
C ASP A 324 35.54 6.39 14.67
N LEU A 325 34.38 6.37 15.34
CA LEU A 325 33.38 5.31 15.18
C LEU A 325 32.58 5.58 13.92
N PHE A 326 32.75 4.72 12.92
CA PHE A 326 32.10 4.83 11.62
C PHE A 326 31.06 3.73 11.44
N LEU A 327 29.85 4.12 11.06
CA LEU A 327 28.75 3.21 10.74
C LEU A 327 28.40 3.28 9.25
N SER A 328 28.53 2.16 8.54
CA SER A 328 27.97 1.98 7.20
C SER A 328 26.74 1.09 7.24
N THR A 329 25.73 1.42 6.45
CA THR A 329 24.47 0.70 6.41
C THR A 329 24.01 0.51 4.97
N SER A 330 23.43 -0.66 4.67
CA SER A 330 22.83 -0.95 3.37
C SER A 330 21.49 -1.66 3.57
N GLY A 331 20.46 -1.24 2.84
CA GLY A 331 19.12 -1.81 2.91
C GLY A 331 18.79 -2.70 1.72
N THR A 332 17.95 -3.72 1.93
CA THR A 332 17.21 -4.41 0.87
C THR A 332 15.75 -3.99 0.93
N LYS A 333 15.11 -3.81 -0.24
CA LYS A 333 13.70 -3.44 -0.37
C LYS A 333 12.77 -4.44 0.32
N ASP A 334 11.64 -3.93 0.79
CA ASP A 334 10.47 -4.72 1.16
C ASP A 334 9.69 -5.06 -0.12
N GLU A 335 9.67 -6.35 -0.48
CA GLU A 335 9.05 -6.85 -1.69
C GLU A 335 7.56 -7.15 -1.47
N CYS A 336 6.72 -6.50 -2.26
CA CYS A 336 5.28 -6.71 -2.28
C CYS A 336 4.65 -6.62 -0.88
N GLU A 337 5.07 -5.65 -0.07
CA GLU A 337 4.51 -5.38 1.27
C GLU A 337 4.51 -6.61 2.18
N GLN A 338 5.53 -7.47 2.07
CA GLN A 338 5.66 -8.69 2.88
C GLN A 338 6.37 -8.43 4.21
N HIS A 339 6.83 -7.21 4.45
CA HIS A 339 7.71 -6.84 5.56
C HIS A 339 9.01 -7.63 5.52
N ASN A 340 9.55 -7.94 4.35
CA ASN A 340 10.77 -8.76 4.21
C ASN A 340 12.04 -7.92 3.93
N GLY A 341 11.95 -6.59 4.09
CA GLY A 341 13.09 -5.71 3.99
C GLY A 341 14.15 -6.03 5.06
N SER A 342 15.40 -5.66 4.79
CA SER A 342 16.50 -5.88 5.72
C SER A 342 17.52 -4.75 5.72
N ILE A 343 18.22 -4.58 6.84
CA ILE A 343 19.34 -3.65 6.99
C ILE A 343 20.57 -4.44 7.44
N LEU A 344 21.66 -4.31 6.70
CA LEU A 344 22.98 -4.74 7.13
C LEU A 344 23.76 -3.52 7.60
N ALA A 345 24.07 -3.48 8.89
CA ALA A 345 24.93 -2.50 9.54
C ALA A 345 26.36 -3.06 9.66
N LYS A 346 27.36 -2.22 9.42
CA LYS A 346 28.79 -2.56 9.63
C LYS A 346 29.49 -1.38 10.28
N ALA A 347 29.91 -1.57 11.53
CA ALA A 347 30.72 -0.61 12.26
C ALA A 347 32.23 -0.86 12.11
N ASN A 348 33.00 0.21 12.06
CA ASN A 348 34.46 0.22 12.08
C ASN A 348 34.95 1.36 12.99
N GLY A 349 36.15 1.25 13.59
CA GLY A 349 36.64 2.25 14.54
C GLY A 349 36.00 2.14 15.93
N GLY A 350 36.16 3.11 16.81
CA GLY A 350 35.76 2.99 18.23
C GLY A 350 36.44 1.81 18.95
N VAL A 351 35.81 1.32 20.02
CA VAL A 351 36.28 0.20 20.84
C VAL A 351 35.29 -0.96 20.81
N ALA A 352 35.66 -2.09 20.19
CA ALA A 352 34.83 -3.29 20.16
C ALA A 352 34.65 -3.94 21.57
N PRO A 353 33.57 -4.70 21.84
CA PRO A 353 32.48 -5.10 20.93
C PRO A 353 31.46 -3.98 20.64
N TYR A 354 30.75 -4.12 19.52
CA TYR A 354 29.68 -3.20 19.12
C TYR A 354 28.30 -3.78 19.41
N VAL A 355 27.35 -2.88 19.68
CA VAL A 355 25.94 -3.17 19.86
C VAL A 355 25.16 -2.29 18.90
N TYR A 356 24.26 -2.87 18.14
CA TYR A 356 23.43 -2.19 17.13
C TYR A 356 21.98 -2.11 17.61
N ASP A 357 21.30 -1.02 17.30
CA ASP A 357 19.89 -0.84 17.60
C ASP A 357 19.21 -0.06 16.47
N ILE A 358 17.98 -0.44 16.12
CA ILE A 358 17.12 0.28 15.17
C ILE A 358 15.89 0.90 15.84
N GLY A 359 15.90 0.99 17.17
CA GLY A 359 14.79 1.42 18.03
C GLY A 359 14.01 0.27 18.68
N ASN A 360 14.49 -0.98 18.55
CA ASN A 360 13.84 -2.18 19.10
C ASN A 360 14.63 -2.82 20.26
N GLY A 361 15.68 -2.14 20.71
CA GLY A 361 16.57 -2.58 21.77
C GLY A 361 17.92 -3.07 21.22
N PRO A 362 18.99 -2.97 22.04
CA PRO A 362 20.35 -3.29 21.66
C PRO A 362 20.56 -4.77 21.28
N GLN A 363 21.27 -5.02 20.19
CA GLN A 363 21.60 -6.36 19.68
C GLN A 363 23.07 -6.46 19.25
N THR A 364 23.67 -7.66 19.36
CA THR A 364 25.06 -7.91 18.93
C THR A 364 25.17 -8.33 17.46
N VAL A 365 24.05 -8.67 16.83
CA VAL A 365 23.96 -8.97 15.40
C VAL A 365 23.75 -7.70 14.60
N SER A 366 24.37 -7.62 13.42
CA SER A 366 24.36 -6.42 12.59
C SER A 366 23.39 -6.51 11.40
N LEU A 367 22.66 -7.62 11.26
CA LEU A 367 21.61 -7.82 10.27
C LEU A 367 20.24 -7.72 10.96
N PHE A 368 19.42 -6.77 10.51
CA PHE A 368 18.03 -6.61 10.91
C PHE A 368 17.15 -7.07 9.76
N SER A 369 16.29 -8.06 10.01
CA SER A 369 15.36 -8.61 9.03
C SER A 369 13.90 -8.31 9.42
N ASN A 370 12.98 -8.64 8.53
CA ASN A 370 11.54 -8.46 8.72
C ASN A 370 11.12 -6.98 8.88
N LEU A 371 11.75 -6.10 8.11
CA LEU A 371 11.51 -4.66 8.16
C LEU A 371 10.47 -4.24 7.13
N SER A 372 9.58 -3.34 7.53
CA SER A 372 8.58 -2.73 6.66
C SER A 372 9.21 -1.68 5.75
N GLY A 373 8.82 -1.66 4.48
CA GLY A 373 9.21 -0.60 3.56
C GLY A 373 8.47 0.72 3.78
N ALA A 374 8.84 1.74 2.99
CA ALA A 374 8.34 3.12 3.06
C ALA A 374 8.59 3.78 4.44
N LYS A 375 9.64 3.32 5.14
CA LYS A 375 10.02 3.78 6.47
C LYS A 375 11.53 4.05 6.52
N ASP A 376 11.88 5.11 7.21
CA ASP A 376 13.25 5.41 7.59
C ASP A 376 13.57 4.74 8.93
N TYR A 377 14.63 3.94 8.94
CA TYR A 377 15.20 3.34 10.13
C TYR A 377 16.45 4.13 10.53
N THR A 378 16.51 4.51 11.80
CA THR A 378 17.73 5.05 12.38
C THR A 378 18.48 3.91 13.04
N VAL A 379 19.61 3.53 12.46
CA VAL A 379 20.52 2.54 13.05
C VAL A 379 21.48 3.30 13.95
N THR A 380 21.47 2.98 15.23
CA THR A 380 22.46 3.41 16.20
C THR A 380 23.44 2.26 16.42
N VAL A 381 24.74 2.53 16.31
CA VAL A 381 25.76 1.63 16.86
C VAL A 381 26.37 2.24 18.10
N THR A 382 26.55 1.44 19.13
CA THR A 382 27.21 1.78 20.37
C THR A 382 28.43 0.89 20.54
N ASP A 383 29.59 1.49 20.79
CA ASP A 383 30.81 0.74 21.09
C ASP A 383 30.94 0.42 22.60
N ASN A 384 31.99 -0.29 23.00
CA ASN A 384 32.19 -0.73 24.38
C ASN A 384 32.48 0.41 25.37
N ASN A 385 32.86 1.60 24.87
CA ASN A 385 33.06 2.80 25.67
C ASN A 385 31.78 3.66 25.76
N ALA A 386 30.65 3.14 25.28
CA ALA A 386 29.36 3.83 25.17
C ALA A 386 29.35 5.00 24.17
N CYS A 387 30.30 5.04 23.23
CA CYS A 387 30.31 5.99 22.13
C CYS A 387 29.27 5.56 21.09
N THR A 388 28.47 6.49 20.58
CA THR A 388 27.39 6.19 19.62
C THR A 388 27.62 6.86 18.28
N GLU A 389 27.23 6.16 17.21
CA GLU A 389 27.14 6.72 15.86
C GLU A 389 25.80 6.30 15.25
N ILE A 390 25.17 7.21 14.48
CA ILE A 390 23.87 6.98 13.87
C ILE A 390 23.94 7.04 12.34
N SER A 391 23.23 6.14 11.69
CA SER A 391 23.01 6.17 10.24
C SER A 391 21.53 5.98 9.93
N LYS A 392 21.00 6.76 8.98
CA LYS A 392 19.63 6.60 8.51
C LYS A 392 19.61 5.77 7.23
N VAL A 393 18.75 4.77 7.19
CA VAL A 393 18.45 3.97 5.99
C VAL A 393 16.96 3.98 5.73
N SER A 394 16.59 4.39 4.52
CA SER A 394 15.24 4.23 4.00
C SER A 394 15.10 2.83 3.38
N ILE A 395 14.12 2.05 3.83
CA ILE A 395 13.75 0.81 3.15
C ILE A 395 12.67 1.12 2.14
N GLU A 396 13.00 1.00 0.86
CA GLU A 396 12.04 1.16 -0.22
C GLU A 396 10.98 0.05 -0.18
N GLN A 397 9.75 0.39 -0.54
CA GLN A 397 8.63 -0.55 -0.61
C GLN A 397 8.24 -0.78 -2.06
N THR A 398 8.21 -2.05 -2.48
CA THR A 398 7.53 -2.44 -3.71
C THR A 398 6.04 -2.58 -3.39
N LYS A 399 5.22 -1.67 -3.92
CA LYS A 399 3.78 -1.68 -3.68
C LYS A 399 3.10 -2.82 -4.42
N LYS A 400 2.09 -3.44 -3.81
CA LYS A 400 1.24 -4.41 -4.50
C LYS A 400 0.38 -3.71 -5.56
N PRO A 401 -0.02 -4.41 -6.65
CA PRO A 401 -1.13 -3.93 -7.46
C PRO A 401 -2.40 -3.85 -6.60
N LYS A 402 -3.35 -3.00 -6.98
CA LYS A 402 -4.67 -2.99 -6.37
C LYS A 402 -5.52 -4.10 -7.01
N ALA A 403 -6.04 -5.02 -6.20
CA ALA A 403 -7.12 -5.92 -6.58
C ALA A 403 -8.41 -5.43 -5.92
N GLU A 404 -9.45 -5.23 -6.72
CA GLU A 404 -10.78 -4.85 -6.28
C GLU A 404 -11.78 -5.65 -7.13
N ALA A 405 -12.41 -6.65 -6.53
CA ALA A 405 -13.37 -7.52 -7.19
C ALA A 405 -14.77 -6.87 -7.32
N GLY A 406 -14.98 -5.73 -6.64
CA GLY A 406 -16.23 -4.99 -6.60
C GLY A 406 -17.15 -5.43 -5.46
N ASP A 407 -18.27 -4.73 -5.29
CA ASP A 407 -19.22 -5.00 -4.23
C ASP A 407 -19.96 -6.33 -4.42
N SER A 408 -20.49 -6.89 -3.33
CA SER A 408 -21.38 -8.05 -3.40
C SER A 408 -22.67 -7.70 -4.16
N ILE A 409 -23.04 -8.53 -5.12
CA ILE A 409 -24.20 -8.31 -5.99
C ILE A 409 -25.08 -9.56 -5.95
N ALA A 410 -26.39 -9.37 -6.06
CA ALA A 410 -27.34 -10.47 -6.17
C ALA A 410 -27.56 -10.87 -7.63
N LEU A 411 -27.49 -12.17 -7.90
CA LEU A 411 -28.00 -12.75 -9.14
C LEU A 411 -29.50 -13.01 -8.95
N ASP A 412 -30.33 -12.25 -9.66
CA ASP A 412 -31.79 -12.33 -9.63
C ASP A 412 -32.34 -12.98 -10.93
N CYS A 413 -33.67 -13.03 -11.08
CA CYS A 413 -34.29 -13.59 -12.27
C CYS A 413 -34.41 -12.58 -13.43
N LYS A 414 -33.88 -11.35 -13.30
CA LYS A 414 -33.86 -10.36 -14.39
C LYS A 414 -32.74 -10.62 -15.39
N GLN A 415 -31.68 -11.30 -14.95
CA GLN A 415 -30.44 -11.45 -15.72
C GLN A 415 -29.89 -12.88 -15.59
N ASP A 416 -29.75 -13.57 -16.74
CA ASP A 416 -29.18 -14.92 -16.80
C ASP A 416 -27.67 -14.93 -16.52
N SER A 417 -27.03 -13.76 -16.65
CA SER A 417 -25.62 -13.56 -16.39
C SER A 417 -25.37 -12.21 -15.74
N LEU A 418 -24.40 -12.15 -14.84
CA LEU A 418 -23.96 -10.91 -14.19
C LEU A 418 -22.51 -10.60 -14.61
N ALA A 419 -22.24 -9.34 -14.93
CA ALA A 419 -20.88 -8.87 -15.18
C ALA A 419 -20.24 -8.42 -13.86
N LEU A 420 -19.11 -9.01 -13.48
CA LEU A 420 -18.33 -8.52 -12.33
C LEU A 420 -17.60 -7.24 -12.73
N ASN A 421 -17.26 -6.40 -11.75
CA ASN A 421 -16.68 -5.09 -12.02
C ASN A 421 -15.37 -4.88 -11.25
N ALA A 422 -14.26 -5.33 -11.83
CA ALA A 422 -12.93 -5.10 -11.27
C ALA A 422 -12.27 -3.80 -11.73
N ASN A 423 -13.04 -2.86 -12.30
CA ASN A 423 -12.51 -1.61 -12.83
C ASN A 423 -11.74 -0.76 -11.81
N ALA A 424 -11.96 -0.93 -10.51
CA ALA A 424 -11.20 -0.23 -9.49
C ALA A 424 -9.84 -0.91 -9.14
N SER A 425 -9.48 -2.00 -9.81
CA SER A 425 -8.17 -2.66 -9.76
C SER A 425 -7.10 -1.88 -10.55
N SER A 426 -5.81 -2.18 -10.33
CA SER A 426 -4.69 -1.68 -11.12
C SER A 426 -4.85 -2.02 -12.61
N ARG A 427 -4.54 -1.07 -13.49
CA ARG A 427 -4.81 -1.15 -14.94
C ARG A 427 -3.61 -0.82 -15.81
N GLY A 428 -3.61 -1.36 -17.03
CA GLY A 428 -2.63 -1.10 -18.06
C GLY A 428 -1.96 -2.37 -18.58
N VAL A 429 -1.08 -2.22 -19.55
CA VAL A 429 -0.40 -3.35 -20.23
C VAL A 429 0.50 -4.18 -19.31
N ASN A 430 0.82 -3.65 -18.13
CA ASN A 430 1.70 -4.29 -17.16
C ASN A 430 0.93 -5.13 -16.13
N PHE A 431 -0.39 -5.31 -16.27
CA PHE A 431 -1.18 -6.08 -15.30
C PHE A 431 -1.91 -7.23 -15.99
N ASN A 432 -1.85 -8.40 -15.36
CA ASN A 432 -2.63 -9.58 -15.74
C ASN A 432 -3.70 -9.86 -14.69
N TYR A 433 -4.87 -10.30 -15.17
CA TYR A 433 -6.02 -10.64 -14.34
C TYR A 433 -6.32 -12.13 -14.46
N LEU A 434 -6.73 -12.73 -13.35
CA LEU A 434 -7.23 -14.10 -13.33
C LEU A 434 -8.40 -14.20 -12.36
N TRP A 435 -9.58 -14.45 -12.92
CA TRP A 435 -10.77 -14.78 -12.15
C TRP A 435 -10.99 -16.28 -12.03
N THR A 436 -11.29 -16.74 -10.82
CA THR A 436 -11.67 -18.12 -10.53
C THR A 436 -12.93 -18.20 -9.67
N ASN A 437 -13.64 -19.32 -9.75
CA ASN A 437 -14.72 -19.65 -8.81
C ASN A 437 -14.16 -20.16 -7.46
N ALA A 438 -15.06 -20.53 -6.55
CA ALA A 438 -14.70 -21.11 -5.23
C ALA A 438 -13.83 -22.38 -5.31
N ASP A 439 -13.92 -23.16 -6.40
CA ASP A 439 -13.08 -24.34 -6.64
C ASP A 439 -11.71 -24.01 -7.26
N ASN A 440 -11.33 -22.72 -7.30
CA ASN A 440 -10.16 -22.20 -8.01
C ASN A 440 -10.14 -22.52 -9.52
N LYS A 441 -11.30 -22.80 -10.12
CA LYS A 441 -11.41 -23.02 -11.57
C LYS A 441 -11.59 -21.69 -12.30
N PRO A 442 -10.84 -21.45 -13.40
CA PRO A 442 -10.98 -20.21 -14.14
C PRO A 442 -12.34 -20.03 -14.78
N ILE A 443 -12.90 -18.83 -14.71
CA ILE A 443 -14.22 -18.51 -15.30
C ILE A 443 -14.13 -18.03 -16.75
N ARG A 444 -15.26 -17.83 -17.41
CA ARG A 444 -15.31 -17.28 -18.77
C ARG A 444 -14.82 -15.82 -18.76
N ASN A 445 -13.97 -15.46 -19.74
CA ASN A 445 -13.31 -14.14 -19.82
C ASN A 445 -12.51 -13.79 -18.55
N LYS A 446 -11.90 -14.79 -17.90
CA LYS A 446 -11.09 -14.68 -16.67
C LYS A 446 -9.98 -13.63 -16.68
N GLU A 447 -9.52 -13.20 -17.84
CA GLU A 447 -8.46 -12.19 -18.01
C GLU A 447 -9.03 -10.77 -18.19
N SER A 448 -10.35 -10.61 -18.16
CA SER A 448 -11.04 -9.32 -18.26
C SER A 448 -11.21 -8.67 -16.88
N LEU A 449 -11.18 -7.35 -16.84
CA LEU A 449 -11.67 -6.56 -15.69
C LEU A 449 -13.20 -6.67 -15.52
N ILE A 450 -13.89 -7.20 -16.53
CA ILE A 450 -15.34 -7.34 -16.57
C ILE A 450 -15.69 -8.76 -17.07
N PRO A 451 -15.48 -9.81 -16.27
CA PRO A 451 -15.89 -11.17 -16.63
C PRO A 451 -17.39 -11.37 -16.38
N TYR A 452 -17.96 -12.45 -16.96
CA TYR A 452 -19.37 -12.80 -16.77
C TYR A 452 -19.51 -14.10 -15.97
N ILE A 453 -20.46 -14.11 -15.03
CA ILE A 453 -20.81 -15.25 -14.20
C ILE A 453 -22.28 -15.63 -14.41
N PHE A 454 -22.58 -16.91 -14.19
CA PHE A 454 -23.91 -17.50 -14.42
C PHE A 454 -24.49 -18.18 -13.17
N GLU A 455 -23.65 -18.41 -12.16
CA GLU A 455 -23.99 -19.12 -10.93
C GLU A 455 -23.64 -18.26 -9.71
N PRO A 456 -24.43 -18.34 -8.63
CA PRO A 456 -24.07 -17.69 -7.36
C PRO A 456 -22.85 -18.37 -6.71
N GLY A 457 -22.16 -17.65 -5.84
CA GLY A 457 -20.97 -18.16 -5.15
C GLY A 457 -19.87 -17.11 -4.98
N ILE A 458 -18.72 -17.56 -4.47
CA ILE A 458 -17.53 -16.71 -4.30
C ILE A 458 -16.72 -16.74 -5.60
N TYR A 459 -16.34 -15.55 -6.07
CA TYR A 459 -15.42 -15.37 -7.20
C TYR A 459 -14.18 -14.63 -6.73
N ASN A 460 -13.02 -15.22 -6.97
CA ASN A 460 -11.73 -14.67 -6.56
C ASN A 460 -11.07 -14.00 -7.77
N LEU A 461 -10.61 -12.77 -7.58
CA LEU A 461 -9.79 -12.02 -8.51
C LEU A 461 -8.34 -12.07 -8.05
N LYS A 462 -7.44 -12.41 -8.96
CA LYS A 462 -5.99 -12.28 -8.78
C LYS A 462 -5.45 -11.29 -9.81
N VAL A 463 -4.73 -10.26 -9.33
CA VAL A 463 -4.06 -9.25 -10.15
C VAL A 463 -2.56 -9.40 -10.00
N LEU A 464 -1.86 -9.60 -11.13
CA LEU A 464 -0.41 -9.74 -11.21
C LEU A 464 0.19 -8.51 -11.89
N ASP A 465 1.14 -7.84 -11.25
CA ASP A 465 2.00 -6.83 -11.86
C ASP A 465 3.18 -7.51 -12.58
N LEU A 466 3.28 -7.32 -13.90
CA LEU A 466 4.29 -7.92 -14.77
C LEU A 466 5.67 -7.27 -14.66
N ILE A 467 5.76 -6.05 -14.10
CA ILE A 467 7.05 -5.35 -13.92
C ILE A 467 7.76 -5.85 -12.68
N ASN A 468 7.06 -5.94 -11.55
CA ASN A 468 7.67 -6.27 -10.26
C ASN A 468 7.28 -7.66 -9.72
N GLY A 469 6.36 -8.38 -10.37
CA GLY A 469 5.94 -9.73 -10.00
C GLY A 469 4.96 -9.80 -8.83
N CYS A 470 4.51 -8.67 -8.27
CA CYS A 470 3.64 -8.64 -7.12
C CYS A 470 2.20 -9.07 -7.46
N ILE A 471 1.58 -9.77 -6.50
CA ILE A 471 0.21 -10.29 -6.62
C ILE A 471 -0.65 -9.66 -5.54
N ALA A 472 -1.85 -9.23 -5.92
CA ALA A 472 -2.94 -8.92 -5.00
C ALA A 472 -4.17 -9.77 -5.34
N GLU A 473 -4.92 -10.12 -4.31
CA GLU A 473 -6.13 -10.93 -4.42
C GLU A 473 -7.27 -10.21 -3.71
N ASP A 474 -8.46 -10.34 -4.28
CA ASP A 474 -9.70 -9.89 -3.68
C ASP A 474 -10.83 -10.84 -4.09
N SER A 475 -11.94 -10.85 -3.38
CA SER A 475 -13.06 -11.74 -3.64
C SER A 475 -14.39 -11.02 -3.58
N VAL A 476 -15.30 -11.38 -4.46
CA VAL A 476 -16.68 -10.91 -4.44
C VAL A 476 -17.62 -12.09 -4.22
N TYR A 477 -18.62 -11.88 -3.36
CA TYR A 477 -19.66 -12.87 -3.13
C TYR A 477 -20.91 -12.52 -3.93
N ILE A 478 -21.35 -13.46 -4.76
CA ILE A 478 -22.58 -13.34 -5.53
C ILE A 478 -23.69 -14.06 -4.79
N LEU A 479 -24.63 -13.26 -4.26
CA LEU A 479 -25.79 -13.74 -3.53
C LEU A 479 -26.75 -14.42 -4.50
N ASN A 480 -27.26 -15.59 -4.12
CA ASN A 480 -28.38 -16.19 -4.82
C ASN A 480 -29.69 -15.51 -4.38
N ASN A 481 -30.26 -14.67 -5.25
CA ASN A 481 -31.57 -14.06 -5.04
C ASN A 481 -32.62 -14.58 -6.04
N ARG A 482 -32.39 -15.77 -6.62
CA ARG A 482 -33.37 -16.49 -7.45
C ARG A 482 -34.38 -17.21 -6.55
N ILE A 483 -35.11 -16.44 -5.76
CA ILE A 483 -36.15 -16.93 -4.86
C ILE A 483 -37.49 -16.79 -5.58
N TYR A 484 -38.07 -17.92 -5.96
CA TYR A 484 -39.36 -17.97 -6.63
C TYR A 484 -40.51 -17.80 -5.63
N PRO A 485 -41.59 -17.07 -5.98
CA PRO A 485 -42.76 -16.95 -5.13
C PRO A 485 -43.36 -18.32 -4.77
N ASP A 486 -43.63 -18.58 -3.48
CA ASP A 486 -44.41 -19.73 -3.02
C ASP A 486 -45.88 -19.43 -3.29
N ILE A 487 -46.54 -20.25 -4.12
CA ILE A 487 -47.90 -20.02 -4.61
C ILE A 487 -48.76 -21.27 -4.49
N SER A 488 -50.06 -21.07 -4.32
CA SER A 488 -51.05 -22.15 -4.29
C SER A 488 -52.39 -21.68 -4.86
N VAL A 489 -52.99 -22.50 -5.71
CA VAL A 489 -54.34 -22.28 -6.26
C VAL A 489 -55.36 -23.21 -5.59
N LYS A 490 -56.56 -22.68 -5.29
CA LYS A 490 -57.71 -23.43 -4.78
C LYS A 490 -59.02 -22.99 -5.43
N GLY A 491 -59.94 -23.91 -5.64
CA GLY A 491 -61.27 -23.66 -6.17
C GLY A 491 -62.00 -24.97 -6.51
N ASP A 492 -63.32 -24.91 -6.64
CA ASP A 492 -64.11 -26.03 -7.16
C ASP A 492 -63.81 -26.24 -8.65
N LEU A 493 -63.86 -27.48 -9.11
CA LEU A 493 -63.37 -27.87 -10.44
C LEU A 493 -64.48 -28.09 -11.47
N VAL A 494 -65.75 -28.09 -11.06
CA VAL A 494 -66.88 -28.54 -11.89
C VAL A 494 -67.99 -27.50 -11.92
N LEU A 495 -68.28 -26.99 -13.12
CA LEU A 495 -69.50 -26.24 -13.41
C LEU A 495 -70.64 -27.22 -13.73
N ASN A 496 -71.83 -26.99 -13.20
CA ASN A 496 -73.02 -27.80 -13.49
C ASN A 496 -74.28 -26.93 -13.54
N CYS A 497 -75.47 -27.51 -13.73
CA CYS A 497 -76.70 -26.71 -13.88
C CYS A 497 -77.16 -26.00 -12.59
N LYS A 498 -76.56 -26.31 -11.43
CA LYS A 498 -76.79 -25.60 -10.15
C LYS A 498 -75.69 -24.58 -9.86
N THR A 499 -74.45 -24.90 -10.19
CA THR A 499 -73.27 -24.05 -9.97
C THR A 499 -72.76 -23.54 -11.32
N ILE A 500 -73.31 -22.39 -11.75
CA ILE A 500 -73.00 -21.75 -13.05
C ILE A 500 -71.77 -20.84 -13.01
N SER A 501 -71.21 -20.61 -11.82
CA SER A 501 -69.98 -19.86 -11.61
C SER A 501 -69.26 -20.38 -10.37
N ILE A 502 -67.94 -20.44 -10.41
CA ILE A 502 -67.07 -20.88 -9.32
C ILE A 502 -66.05 -19.79 -8.99
N GLU A 503 -65.64 -19.70 -7.72
CA GLU A 503 -64.59 -18.79 -7.28
C GLU A 503 -63.25 -19.53 -7.24
N LEU A 504 -62.23 -18.98 -7.90
CA LEU A 504 -60.85 -19.42 -7.82
C LEU A 504 -60.07 -18.46 -6.94
N SER A 505 -59.25 -18.99 -6.04
CA SER A 505 -58.38 -18.23 -5.16
C SER A 505 -56.93 -18.65 -5.36
N GLY A 506 -56.10 -17.70 -5.79
CA GLY A 506 -54.65 -17.81 -5.82
C GLY A 506 -54.06 -17.14 -4.58
N MET A 507 -53.18 -17.83 -3.88
CA MET A 507 -52.47 -17.31 -2.71
C MET A 507 -50.97 -17.31 -3.00
N SER A 508 -50.26 -16.33 -2.44
CA SER A 508 -48.81 -16.36 -2.35
C SER A 508 -48.37 -15.98 -0.94
N ARG A 509 -47.31 -16.62 -0.44
CA ARG A 509 -46.66 -16.26 0.83
C ARG A 509 -45.57 -15.20 0.69
N SER A 510 -45.28 -14.80 -0.54
CA SER A 510 -44.22 -13.84 -0.85
C SER A 510 -44.75 -12.41 -0.78
N ASP A 511 -43.92 -11.52 -0.24
CA ASP A 511 -44.19 -10.08 -0.17
C ASP A 511 -43.79 -9.38 -1.49
N SER A 512 -44.34 -8.19 -1.75
CA SER A 512 -44.00 -7.38 -2.95
C SER A 512 -44.17 -8.10 -4.30
N ILE A 513 -45.36 -8.64 -4.54
CA ILE A 513 -45.70 -9.40 -5.76
C ILE A 513 -46.65 -8.64 -6.70
N ARG A 514 -46.63 -9.01 -7.99
CA ARG A 514 -47.70 -8.76 -8.95
C ARG A 514 -48.36 -10.07 -9.31
N ILE A 515 -49.67 -10.11 -9.27
CA ILE A 515 -50.46 -11.31 -9.55
C ILE A 515 -51.40 -11.05 -10.71
N HIS A 516 -51.59 -12.07 -11.54
CA HIS A 516 -52.64 -12.07 -12.52
C HIS A 516 -53.05 -13.49 -12.93
N TRP A 517 -54.30 -13.59 -13.38
CA TRP A 517 -54.84 -14.77 -14.02
C TRP A 517 -54.88 -14.60 -15.52
N ASN A 518 -54.66 -15.69 -16.23
CA ASN A 518 -55.02 -15.81 -17.64
C ASN A 518 -55.59 -17.20 -17.91
N LYS A 519 -56.32 -17.36 -19.00
CA LYS A 519 -56.85 -18.65 -19.46
C LYS A 519 -56.01 -19.10 -20.66
N LEU A 520 -55.58 -20.36 -20.68
CA LEU A 520 -54.50 -20.85 -21.57
C LEU A 520 -54.74 -20.59 -23.06
N GLU A 521 -56.00 -20.54 -23.50
CA GLU A 521 -56.41 -20.41 -24.90
C GLU A 521 -57.23 -19.14 -25.18
N ASP A 522 -57.38 -18.27 -24.19
CA ASP A 522 -58.20 -17.06 -24.29
C ASP A 522 -57.34 -15.84 -23.98
N SER A 523 -56.83 -15.22 -25.04
CA SER A 523 -55.99 -14.02 -24.96
C SER A 523 -56.74 -12.78 -24.46
N LEU A 524 -58.08 -12.81 -24.41
CA LEU A 524 -58.91 -11.72 -23.92
C LEU A 524 -59.17 -11.82 -22.40
N PHE A 525 -58.85 -12.96 -21.78
CA PHE A 525 -59.05 -13.17 -20.35
C PHE A 525 -57.79 -12.81 -19.54
N TYR A 526 -57.85 -11.67 -18.83
CA TYR A 526 -56.83 -11.22 -17.90
C TYR A 526 -57.46 -10.61 -16.65
N GLU A 527 -57.09 -11.09 -15.46
CA GLU A 527 -57.62 -10.58 -14.19
C GLU A 527 -56.49 -10.41 -13.17
N ASN A 528 -56.29 -9.19 -12.66
CA ASN A 528 -55.19 -8.85 -11.74
C ASN A 528 -55.62 -8.93 -10.26
N LYS A 529 -56.38 -9.96 -9.90
CA LYS A 529 -56.95 -10.15 -8.57
C LYS A 529 -56.58 -11.52 -7.98
N PRO A 530 -56.44 -11.65 -6.65
CA PRO A 530 -56.14 -12.93 -6.02
C PRO A 530 -57.33 -13.89 -6.07
N ARG A 531 -58.55 -13.35 -6.20
CA ARG A 531 -59.79 -14.11 -6.32
C ARG A 531 -60.53 -13.70 -7.58
N ILE A 532 -60.96 -14.67 -8.36
CA ILE A 532 -61.71 -14.48 -9.61
C ILE A 532 -62.93 -15.39 -9.63
N SER A 533 -64.02 -14.94 -10.24
CA SER A 533 -65.20 -15.79 -10.49
C SER A 533 -65.22 -16.15 -11.96
N VAL A 534 -65.36 -17.44 -12.27
CA VAL A 534 -65.31 -17.97 -13.63
C VAL A 534 -66.54 -18.81 -13.93
N SER A 535 -67.10 -18.64 -15.13
CA SER A 535 -68.33 -19.29 -15.60
C SER A 535 -68.13 -20.13 -16.87
N SER A 536 -66.89 -20.24 -17.35
CA SER A 536 -66.55 -21.03 -18.54
C SER A 536 -65.54 -22.13 -18.20
N PRO A 537 -65.66 -23.33 -18.78
CA PRO A 537 -64.65 -24.38 -18.62
C PRO A 537 -63.33 -23.99 -19.30
N GLY A 538 -62.24 -24.61 -18.86
CA GLY A 538 -60.89 -24.44 -19.41
C GLY A 538 -59.80 -24.40 -18.33
N THR A 539 -58.55 -24.27 -18.77
CA THR A 539 -57.39 -24.19 -17.87
C THR A 539 -57.07 -22.73 -17.53
N TYR A 540 -57.17 -22.40 -16.25
CA TYR A 540 -56.83 -21.11 -15.68
C TYR A 540 -55.45 -21.18 -15.03
N ILE A 541 -54.63 -20.18 -15.30
CA ILE A 541 -53.26 -20.08 -14.81
C ILE A 541 -53.19 -18.90 -13.85
N PHE A 542 -52.72 -19.15 -12.63
CA PHE A 542 -52.36 -18.12 -11.67
C PHE A 542 -50.87 -17.81 -11.81
N ASN A 543 -50.55 -16.57 -12.15
CA ASN A 543 -49.20 -16.11 -12.37
C ASN A 543 -48.82 -15.12 -11.27
N VAL A 544 -47.64 -15.31 -10.69
CA VAL A 544 -47.11 -14.45 -9.63
C VAL A 544 -45.68 -14.07 -9.98
N LEU A 545 -45.45 -12.77 -10.12
CA LEU A 545 -44.15 -12.16 -10.35
C LEU A 545 -43.70 -11.43 -9.09
N ASP A 546 -42.53 -11.77 -8.55
CA ASP A 546 -41.88 -10.97 -7.51
C ASP A 546 -41.37 -9.65 -8.11
N THR A 547 -41.77 -8.51 -7.57
CA THR A 547 -41.36 -7.20 -8.12
C THR A 547 -39.95 -6.77 -7.74
N THR A 548 -39.35 -7.43 -6.75
CA THR A 548 -38.00 -7.14 -6.26
C THR A 548 -36.95 -7.85 -7.11
N ASN A 549 -37.10 -9.17 -7.30
CA ASN A 549 -36.11 -10.01 -7.99
C ASN A 549 -36.58 -10.54 -9.37
N SER A 550 -37.82 -10.22 -9.79
CA SER A 550 -38.45 -10.66 -11.05
C SER A 550 -38.59 -12.17 -11.25
N CYS A 551 -38.50 -12.95 -10.18
CA CYS A 551 -38.75 -14.38 -10.26
C CYS A 551 -40.25 -14.65 -10.41
N PHE A 552 -40.58 -15.63 -11.26
CA PHE A 552 -41.94 -15.89 -11.71
C PHE A 552 -42.37 -17.32 -11.39
N SER A 553 -43.49 -17.45 -10.69
CA SER A 553 -44.13 -18.74 -10.41
C SER A 553 -45.49 -18.80 -11.11
N ARG A 554 -45.84 -19.97 -11.63
CA ARG A 554 -47.18 -20.25 -12.17
C ARG A 554 -47.75 -21.53 -11.58
N ASP A 555 -49.05 -21.52 -11.35
CA ASP A 555 -49.83 -22.70 -10.96
C ASP A 555 -51.09 -22.75 -11.82
N THR A 556 -51.63 -23.94 -12.06
CA THR A 556 -52.71 -24.17 -13.02
C THR A 556 -53.82 -25.00 -12.42
N LEU A 557 -55.06 -24.65 -12.74
CA LEU A 557 -56.22 -25.49 -12.45
C LEU A 557 -57.14 -25.59 -13.69
N SER A 558 -57.75 -26.76 -13.87
CA SER A 558 -58.64 -27.04 -14.99
C SER A 558 -60.08 -27.15 -14.51
N ILE A 559 -60.94 -26.31 -15.09
CA ILE A 559 -62.38 -26.29 -14.83
C ILE A 559 -63.06 -27.10 -15.92
N ILE A 560 -63.81 -28.12 -15.50
CA ILE A 560 -64.63 -28.94 -16.38
C ILE A 560 -66.11 -28.54 -16.23
N SER A 561 -66.90 -28.75 -17.27
CA SER A 561 -68.35 -28.48 -17.26
C SER A 561 -69.12 -29.78 -17.45
N ASP A 562 -70.08 -30.05 -16.57
CA ASP A 562 -71.08 -31.10 -16.67
C ASP A 562 -72.48 -30.45 -16.67
N GLN A 563 -72.86 -29.90 -17.82
CA GLN A 563 -74.15 -29.25 -18.05
C GLN A 563 -75.00 -30.03 -19.06
N LYS A 564 -74.80 -31.35 -19.14
CA LYS A 564 -75.58 -32.19 -20.06
C LYS A 564 -77.02 -32.28 -19.57
N ILE A 565 -77.93 -31.63 -20.30
CA ILE A 565 -79.36 -31.60 -20.03
C ILE A 565 -79.95 -32.98 -20.37
N PRO A 566 -80.82 -33.57 -19.52
CA PRO A 566 -81.52 -34.82 -19.85
C PRO A 566 -82.41 -34.66 -21.09
N GLU A 567 -82.42 -35.68 -21.94
CA GLU A 567 -83.32 -35.79 -23.08
C GLU A 567 -84.65 -36.42 -22.63
N VAL A 568 -85.77 -35.82 -23.00
CA VAL A 568 -87.12 -36.30 -22.66
C VAL A 568 -87.86 -36.66 -23.95
N ILE A 569 -88.14 -37.95 -24.12
CA ILE A 569 -88.86 -38.52 -25.25
C ILE A 569 -90.05 -39.30 -24.70
N THR A 570 -91.24 -38.98 -25.20
CA THR A 570 -92.50 -39.59 -24.79
C THR A 570 -93.30 -39.96 -26.03
N GLU A 571 -93.90 -41.15 -26.01
CA GLU A 571 -94.72 -41.70 -27.08
C GLU A 571 -95.98 -42.33 -26.50
N LEU A 572 -97.16 -41.95 -27.00
CA LEU A 572 -98.42 -42.54 -26.56
C LEU A 572 -98.67 -43.85 -27.30
N LYS A 573 -98.84 -44.96 -26.58
CA LYS A 573 -99.05 -46.28 -27.19
C LYS A 573 -100.34 -46.37 -28.00
N GLN A 574 -101.43 -45.79 -27.49
CA GLN A 574 -102.73 -45.66 -28.14
C GLN A 574 -103.61 -44.68 -27.35
N ASP A 575 -104.51 -43.96 -28.03
CA ASP A 575 -105.55 -43.16 -27.38
C ASP A 575 -106.58 -44.04 -26.67
N LEU A 576 -107.25 -43.48 -25.67
CA LEU A 576 -108.35 -44.14 -24.97
C LEU A 576 -109.58 -44.19 -25.87
N SER A 577 -110.38 -45.26 -25.78
CA SER A 577 -111.58 -45.44 -26.62
C SER A 577 -112.69 -46.16 -25.85
N CYS A 578 -113.85 -46.35 -26.50
CA CYS A 578 -114.97 -47.09 -25.93
C CYS A 578 -114.66 -48.57 -25.62
N LYS A 579 -113.58 -49.12 -26.21
CA LYS A 579 -113.07 -50.47 -25.95
C LYS A 579 -111.75 -50.49 -25.17
N ILE A 580 -111.03 -49.36 -25.14
CA ILE A 580 -109.73 -49.21 -24.50
C ILE A 580 -109.87 -48.22 -23.35
N LEU A 581 -110.02 -48.74 -22.13
CA LEU A 581 -110.25 -47.95 -20.93
C LEU A 581 -108.95 -47.49 -20.24
N GLU A 582 -107.81 -48.09 -20.59
CA GLU A 582 -106.50 -47.78 -20.03
C GLU A 582 -105.41 -47.86 -21.12
N THR A 583 -104.39 -47.00 -21.02
CA THR A 583 -103.23 -46.99 -21.93
C THR A 583 -101.96 -46.58 -21.17
N THR A 584 -100.80 -46.73 -21.80
CA THR A 584 -99.51 -46.34 -21.23
C THR A 584 -98.84 -45.30 -22.11
N ILE A 585 -98.18 -44.31 -21.50
CA ILE A 585 -97.22 -43.45 -22.21
C ILE A 585 -95.86 -44.11 -22.09
N ASP A 586 -95.17 -44.37 -23.20
CA ASP A 586 -93.81 -44.91 -23.20
C ASP A 586 -92.79 -43.78 -23.28
N ALA A 587 -91.95 -43.67 -22.24
CA ALA A 587 -90.83 -42.76 -22.19
C ALA A 587 -89.48 -43.49 -22.12
N GLY A 588 -89.42 -44.79 -22.48
CA GLY A 588 -88.22 -45.61 -22.42
C GLY A 588 -87.03 -45.10 -23.24
N ALA A 589 -87.27 -44.22 -24.21
CA ALA A 589 -86.24 -43.54 -25.01
C ALA A 589 -85.67 -42.28 -24.34
N SER A 590 -86.23 -41.84 -23.20
CA SER A 590 -85.70 -40.72 -22.42
C SER A 590 -84.37 -41.07 -21.73
N SER A 591 -83.65 -40.04 -21.28
CA SER A 591 -82.45 -40.21 -20.44
C SER A 591 -82.78 -41.01 -19.18
N GLN A 592 -82.06 -42.11 -18.96
CA GLN A 592 -82.36 -43.12 -17.93
C GLN A 592 -81.09 -43.62 -17.24
N GLY A 593 -81.21 -44.06 -15.99
CA GLY A 593 -80.08 -44.44 -15.14
C GLY A 593 -80.35 -44.13 -13.66
N PRO A 594 -79.52 -44.63 -12.73
CA PRO A 594 -79.70 -44.39 -11.29
C PRO A 594 -79.58 -42.92 -10.87
N GLU A 595 -79.01 -42.08 -11.72
CA GLU A 595 -78.86 -40.64 -11.51
C GLU A 595 -80.07 -39.81 -11.97
N PHE A 596 -81.07 -40.38 -12.64
CA PHE A 596 -82.23 -39.64 -13.13
C PHE A 596 -83.47 -39.87 -12.25
N GLU A 597 -84.13 -38.78 -11.88
CA GLU A 597 -85.43 -38.76 -11.22
C GLU A 597 -86.51 -38.40 -12.25
N PHE A 598 -87.61 -39.15 -12.24
CA PHE A 598 -88.76 -38.97 -13.13
C PHE A 598 -89.97 -38.56 -12.31
N VAL A 599 -90.73 -37.59 -12.79
CA VAL A 599 -92.02 -37.22 -12.20
C VAL A 599 -93.01 -36.91 -13.33
N TRP A 600 -94.14 -37.60 -13.31
CA TRP A 600 -95.28 -37.30 -14.15
C TRP A 600 -96.29 -36.42 -13.42
N ILE A 601 -96.72 -35.36 -14.07
CA ILE A 601 -97.70 -34.41 -13.55
C ILE A 601 -98.82 -34.25 -14.58
N THR A 602 -100.07 -34.27 -14.14
CA THR A 602 -101.24 -33.98 -14.98
C THR A 602 -102.26 -33.15 -14.20
N ALA A 603 -102.87 -32.17 -14.86
CA ALA A 603 -103.90 -31.31 -14.26
C ALA A 603 -105.32 -31.73 -14.66
N ASP A 604 -105.47 -32.30 -15.85
CA ASP A 604 -106.73 -32.63 -16.52
C ASP A 604 -106.92 -34.15 -16.76
N GLY A 605 -105.84 -34.93 -16.68
CA GLY A 605 -105.83 -36.39 -16.79
C GLY A 605 -105.92 -37.15 -15.46
N ASN A 606 -105.58 -38.43 -15.49
CA ASN A 606 -105.45 -39.31 -14.32
C ASN A 606 -104.35 -40.37 -14.53
N ILE A 607 -103.43 -40.49 -13.57
CA ILE A 607 -102.38 -41.53 -13.55
C ILE A 607 -102.81 -42.61 -12.56
N LEU A 608 -102.94 -43.85 -13.02
CA LEU A 608 -103.29 -44.98 -12.16
C LEU A 608 -102.10 -45.49 -11.35
N ARG A 609 -100.92 -45.56 -11.99
CA ARG A 609 -99.65 -45.96 -11.37
C ARG A 609 -98.48 -45.63 -12.30
N GLY A 610 -97.27 -45.62 -11.75
CA GLY A 610 -96.05 -45.33 -12.53
C GLY A 610 -95.73 -43.84 -12.65
N GLU A 611 -96.20 -43.01 -11.72
CA GLU A 611 -95.94 -41.55 -11.69
C GLU A 611 -94.45 -41.18 -11.63
N ASN A 612 -93.59 -42.09 -11.15
CA ASN A 612 -92.13 -41.90 -11.14
C ASN A 612 -91.41 -42.95 -12.00
N THR A 613 -92.09 -43.50 -13.02
CA THR A 613 -91.50 -44.48 -13.96
C THR A 613 -91.58 -43.94 -15.39
N LEU A 614 -90.82 -44.56 -16.30
CA LEU A 614 -90.88 -44.21 -17.73
C LEU A 614 -92.13 -44.75 -18.44
N GLN A 615 -92.99 -45.50 -17.73
CA GLN A 615 -94.20 -46.10 -18.31
C GLN A 615 -95.40 -45.92 -17.37
N PRO A 616 -95.93 -44.70 -17.21
CA PRO A 616 -97.14 -44.47 -16.43
C PRO A 616 -98.34 -45.12 -17.12
N LEU A 617 -99.18 -45.78 -16.32
CA LEU A 617 -100.47 -46.30 -16.74
C LEU A 617 -101.53 -45.23 -16.46
N ILE A 618 -102.35 -44.94 -17.45
CA ILE A 618 -103.33 -43.85 -17.42
C ILE A 618 -104.69 -44.32 -17.95
N ASN A 619 -105.77 -43.65 -17.55
CA ASN A 619 -107.14 -44.06 -17.89
C ASN A 619 -108.09 -42.89 -18.18
N LYS A 620 -107.56 -41.67 -18.30
CA LYS A 620 -108.35 -40.48 -18.59
C LYS A 620 -107.62 -39.61 -19.60
N ALA A 621 -108.34 -39.02 -20.53
CA ALA A 621 -107.77 -38.02 -21.43
C ALA A 621 -107.27 -36.79 -20.66
N GLY A 622 -106.22 -36.17 -21.17
CA GLY A 622 -105.56 -35.02 -20.55
C GLY A 622 -104.11 -34.88 -21.00
N ASN A 623 -103.43 -33.87 -20.49
CA ASN A 623 -102.02 -33.62 -20.74
C ASN A 623 -101.17 -34.16 -19.59
N TYR A 624 -100.16 -34.95 -19.94
CA TYR A 624 -99.24 -35.57 -19.00
C TYR A 624 -97.84 -35.02 -19.24
N LEU A 625 -97.30 -34.29 -18.27
CA LEU A 625 -95.97 -33.69 -18.30
C LEU A 625 -94.98 -34.63 -17.60
N LEU A 626 -93.97 -35.11 -18.32
CA LEU A 626 -92.82 -35.79 -17.73
C LEU A 626 -91.72 -34.77 -17.46
N GLN A 627 -91.30 -34.66 -16.20
CA GLN A 627 -90.11 -33.95 -15.80
C GLN A 627 -89.00 -34.96 -15.48
N ILE A 628 -87.82 -34.76 -16.07
CA ILE A 628 -86.62 -35.56 -15.77
C ILE A 628 -85.55 -34.65 -15.21
N LYS A 629 -84.98 -35.04 -14.07
CA LYS A 629 -83.86 -34.34 -13.43
C LYS A 629 -82.68 -35.28 -13.23
N ASN A 630 -81.51 -34.86 -13.68
CA ASN A 630 -80.27 -35.54 -13.32
C ASN A 630 -79.81 -35.07 -11.93
N THR A 631 -79.72 -35.99 -10.99
CA THR A 631 -79.37 -35.74 -9.58
C THR A 631 -77.88 -35.52 -9.36
N ARG A 632 -77.01 -35.90 -10.31
CA ARG A 632 -75.55 -35.68 -10.23
C ARG A 632 -75.15 -34.30 -10.72
N ASN A 633 -75.69 -33.83 -11.85
CA ASN A 633 -75.34 -32.54 -12.44
C ASN A 633 -76.43 -31.46 -12.31
N PHE A 634 -77.56 -31.82 -11.69
CA PHE A 634 -78.71 -30.97 -11.38
C PHE A 634 -79.46 -30.40 -12.59
N CYS A 635 -79.17 -30.85 -13.81
CA CYS A 635 -79.89 -30.40 -15.00
C CYS A 635 -81.27 -31.07 -15.11
N SER A 636 -82.28 -30.30 -15.50
CA SER A 636 -83.65 -30.80 -15.67
C SER A 636 -84.22 -30.44 -17.04
N ASN A 637 -85.15 -31.25 -17.53
CA ASN A 637 -85.89 -31.00 -18.76
C ASN A 637 -87.30 -31.61 -18.65
N GLU A 638 -88.23 -31.15 -19.48
CA GLU A 638 -89.62 -31.58 -19.42
C GLU A 638 -90.28 -31.71 -20.79
N LYS A 639 -91.24 -32.62 -20.92
CA LYS A 639 -92.03 -32.80 -22.14
C LYS A 639 -93.46 -33.21 -21.83
N SER A 640 -94.42 -32.59 -22.50
CA SER A 640 -95.83 -32.90 -22.37
C SER A 640 -96.28 -33.90 -23.45
N THR A 641 -97.16 -34.82 -23.08
CA THR A 641 -97.85 -35.76 -23.97
C THR A 641 -99.35 -35.62 -23.77
N THR A 642 -100.07 -35.32 -24.86
CA THR A 642 -101.53 -35.23 -24.85
C THR A 642 -102.14 -36.59 -25.13
N VAL A 643 -103.12 -36.99 -24.32
CA VAL A 643 -103.87 -38.24 -24.46
C VAL A 643 -105.31 -37.89 -24.74
N HIS A 644 -105.87 -38.43 -25.82
CA HIS A 644 -107.24 -38.16 -26.21
C HIS A 644 -108.17 -39.32 -25.82
N GLN A 645 -109.46 -39.01 -25.69
CA GLN A 645 -110.54 -39.98 -25.55
C GLN A 645 -111.34 -40.00 -26.85
N LYS A 646 -111.32 -41.13 -27.57
CA LYS A 646 -112.16 -41.33 -28.77
C LYS A 646 -113.63 -41.37 -28.36
N SER A 647 -114.47 -40.74 -29.17
CA SER A 647 -115.94 -40.79 -29.10
C SER A 647 -116.51 -41.34 -30.40
N ILE A 648 -117.81 -41.57 -30.50
CA ILE A 648 -118.45 -41.78 -31.81
C ILE A 648 -118.05 -40.58 -32.68
N PRO A 649 -117.40 -40.79 -33.84
CA PRO A 649 -116.88 -39.71 -34.62
C PRO A 649 -118.03 -38.98 -35.30
N ILE A 650 -117.92 -37.67 -35.50
CA ILE A 650 -118.93 -36.86 -36.19
C ILE A 650 -118.33 -36.43 -37.51
N ALA A 651 -118.92 -36.90 -38.61
CA ALA A 651 -118.44 -36.61 -39.95
C ALA A 651 -118.63 -35.13 -40.27
N GLY A 652 -117.57 -34.51 -40.75
CA GLY A 652 -117.54 -33.12 -41.13
C GLY A 652 -116.40 -32.90 -42.12
N PHE A 653 -116.61 -31.96 -43.03
CA PHE A 653 -115.56 -31.56 -43.95
C PHE A 653 -115.71 -30.10 -44.35
N SER A 654 -114.62 -29.51 -44.82
CA SER A 654 -114.60 -28.30 -45.63
C SER A 654 -114.12 -28.65 -47.05
N GLN A 655 -114.33 -27.72 -47.97
CA GLN A 655 -113.74 -27.82 -49.30
C GLN A 655 -113.11 -26.51 -49.71
N SER A 656 -112.06 -26.58 -50.51
CA SER A 656 -111.59 -25.47 -51.34
C SER A 656 -111.74 -25.84 -52.80
N ILE A 657 -112.17 -24.86 -53.59
CA ILE A 657 -112.53 -25.05 -54.98
C ILE A 657 -111.52 -24.29 -55.83
N LEU A 658 -110.86 -25.01 -56.74
CA LEU A 658 -110.01 -24.46 -57.77
C LEU A 658 -110.56 -24.94 -59.12
N ASP A 659 -111.46 -24.14 -59.69
CA ASP A 659 -112.12 -24.48 -60.95
C ASP A 659 -112.88 -25.82 -60.89
N HIS A 660 -112.51 -26.81 -61.71
CA HIS A 660 -113.05 -28.18 -61.66
C HIS A 660 -112.48 -29.04 -60.54
N THR A 661 -111.38 -28.63 -59.90
CA THR A 661 -110.69 -29.41 -58.86
C THR A 661 -111.12 -28.96 -57.47
N VAL A 662 -111.54 -29.90 -56.63
CA VAL A 662 -111.96 -29.65 -55.25
C VAL A 662 -111.08 -30.42 -54.30
N PHE A 663 -110.50 -29.70 -53.36
CA PHE A 663 -109.71 -30.26 -52.27
C PHE A 663 -110.62 -30.38 -51.06
N PHE A 664 -110.88 -31.60 -50.62
CA PHE A 664 -111.66 -31.86 -49.42
C PHE A 664 -110.74 -31.98 -48.22
N ILE A 665 -111.09 -31.25 -47.17
CA ILE A 665 -110.40 -31.30 -45.89
C ILE A 665 -111.36 -31.94 -44.90
N ASN A 666 -110.95 -33.07 -44.32
CA ASN A 666 -111.66 -33.71 -43.23
C ASN A 666 -111.63 -32.81 -41.99
N GLU A 667 -112.82 -32.44 -41.53
CA GLU A 667 -113.04 -31.68 -40.28
C GLU A 667 -113.78 -32.54 -39.24
N SER A 668 -113.78 -33.85 -39.45
CA SER A 668 -114.48 -34.77 -38.57
C SER A 668 -113.89 -34.75 -37.17
N SER A 669 -114.77 -34.74 -36.16
CA SER A 669 -114.38 -34.81 -34.75
C SER A 669 -114.52 -36.23 -34.21
N GLY A 670 -113.96 -36.51 -33.03
CA GLY A 670 -114.09 -37.81 -32.36
C GLY A 670 -113.11 -38.89 -32.83
N PHE A 671 -112.02 -38.53 -33.53
CA PHE A 671 -110.90 -39.41 -33.91
C PHE A 671 -111.33 -40.65 -34.72
N PRO A 672 -111.75 -40.47 -35.99
CA PRO A 672 -112.08 -41.57 -36.89
C PRO A 672 -110.86 -42.39 -37.32
N ASP A 673 -111.02 -43.70 -37.45
CA ASP A 673 -109.99 -44.65 -37.90
C ASP A 673 -110.08 -44.91 -39.42
N THR A 674 -111.25 -44.75 -40.03
CA THR A 674 -111.47 -44.95 -41.47
C THR A 674 -112.28 -43.80 -42.09
N TYR A 675 -112.06 -43.56 -43.39
CA TYR A 675 -112.73 -42.52 -44.18
C TYR A 675 -113.35 -43.14 -45.43
N LYS A 676 -114.53 -42.67 -45.82
CA LYS A 676 -115.21 -43.09 -47.04
C LYS A 676 -116.02 -41.95 -47.63
N TRP A 677 -115.57 -41.45 -48.76
CA TRP A 677 -116.13 -40.34 -49.50
C TRP A 677 -116.97 -40.82 -50.68
N THR A 678 -118.04 -40.10 -50.97
CA THR A 678 -118.81 -40.22 -52.22
C THR A 678 -118.99 -38.81 -52.80
N PHE A 679 -118.55 -38.54 -54.03
CA PHE A 679 -118.48 -37.16 -54.56
C PHE A 679 -119.74 -36.70 -55.31
N GLY A 680 -120.73 -37.58 -55.49
CA GLY A 680 -122.01 -37.24 -56.13
C GLY A 680 -121.99 -37.34 -57.65
N ASP A 681 -120.83 -37.58 -58.27
CA ASP A 681 -120.67 -37.93 -59.69
C ASP A 681 -120.49 -39.45 -59.93
N GLY A 682 -120.61 -40.25 -58.86
CA GLY A 682 -120.45 -41.70 -58.88
C GLY A 682 -119.08 -42.21 -58.41
N SER A 683 -118.11 -41.32 -58.22
CA SER A 683 -116.78 -41.68 -57.71
C SER A 683 -116.69 -41.65 -56.16
N VAL A 684 -115.71 -42.37 -55.62
CA VAL A 684 -115.49 -42.57 -54.18
C VAL A 684 -114.01 -42.47 -53.81
N SER A 685 -113.70 -42.25 -52.52
CA SER A 685 -112.33 -42.24 -51.99
C SER A 685 -112.30 -42.66 -50.52
N ASP A 686 -111.23 -43.31 -50.09
CA ASP A 686 -110.92 -43.71 -48.71
C ASP A 686 -109.77 -42.90 -48.09
N ILE A 687 -109.17 -41.99 -48.88
CA ILE A 687 -108.17 -41.03 -48.42
C ILE A 687 -108.84 -40.00 -47.48
N GLN A 688 -108.18 -39.67 -46.36
CA GLN A 688 -108.69 -38.72 -45.36
C GLN A 688 -109.00 -37.34 -45.95
N ASN A 689 -108.10 -36.78 -46.76
CA ASN A 689 -108.25 -35.47 -47.41
C ASN A 689 -108.14 -35.64 -48.94
N PRO A 690 -109.18 -36.11 -49.62
CA PRO A 690 -109.08 -36.42 -51.04
C PRO A 690 -109.12 -35.16 -51.90
N ILE A 691 -108.48 -35.25 -53.06
CA ILE A 691 -108.59 -34.26 -54.14
C ILE A 691 -109.44 -34.91 -55.22
N HIS A 692 -110.51 -34.23 -55.61
CA HIS A 692 -111.42 -34.73 -56.64
C HIS A 692 -111.56 -33.72 -57.77
N VAL A 693 -111.59 -34.20 -59.02
CA VAL A 693 -111.77 -33.35 -60.20
C VAL A 693 -113.13 -33.66 -60.81
N TYR A 694 -114.03 -32.67 -60.81
CA TYR A 694 -115.35 -32.80 -61.38
C TYR A 694 -115.32 -32.60 -62.91
N PRO A 695 -116.11 -33.37 -63.67
CA PRO A 695 -116.12 -33.28 -65.12
C PRO A 695 -116.76 -32.00 -65.65
N ASP A 696 -117.79 -31.48 -64.96
CA ASP A 696 -118.56 -30.30 -65.38
C ASP A 696 -118.73 -29.30 -64.23
N TYR A 697 -119.03 -28.03 -64.56
CA TYR A 697 -119.51 -27.08 -63.54
C TYR A 697 -120.93 -27.44 -63.11
N GLY A 698 -121.19 -27.38 -61.80
CA GLY A 698 -122.52 -27.67 -61.28
C GLY A 698 -122.56 -27.78 -59.77
N GLU A 699 -123.71 -28.21 -59.27
CA GLU A 699 -123.93 -28.51 -57.86
C GLU A 699 -123.72 -30.03 -57.63
N TYR A 700 -122.75 -30.39 -56.79
CA TYR A 700 -122.45 -31.78 -56.45
C TYR A 700 -122.75 -32.06 -54.99
N THR A 701 -123.37 -33.21 -54.68
CA THR A 701 -123.61 -33.65 -53.29
C THR A 701 -122.51 -34.61 -52.86
N VAL A 702 -121.65 -34.13 -51.96
CA VAL A 702 -120.52 -34.89 -51.43
C VAL A 702 -120.87 -35.42 -50.06
N CYS A 703 -120.60 -36.69 -49.81
CA CYS A 703 -120.75 -37.29 -48.49
C CYS A 703 -119.43 -37.86 -47.99
N LEU A 704 -119.22 -37.75 -46.69
CA LEU A 704 -118.16 -38.41 -45.93
C LEU A 704 -118.82 -39.32 -44.88
N GLU A 705 -118.48 -40.60 -44.91
CA GLU A 705 -118.76 -41.59 -43.87
C GLU A 705 -117.45 -41.96 -43.18
N ILE A 706 -117.45 -41.94 -41.85
CA ILE A 706 -116.29 -42.27 -41.02
C ILE A 706 -116.67 -43.23 -39.92
N GLU A 707 -115.70 -44.01 -39.46
CA GLU A 707 -115.87 -45.00 -38.40
C GLU A 707 -114.63 -45.04 -37.51
N ASN A 708 -114.84 -45.31 -36.21
CA ASN A 708 -113.83 -45.81 -35.30
C ASN A 708 -114.41 -46.91 -34.41
N ASP A 709 -113.62 -47.43 -33.48
CA ASP A 709 -114.04 -48.45 -32.51
C ASP A 709 -115.24 -48.07 -31.60
N CYS A 710 -115.64 -46.79 -31.55
CA CYS A 710 -116.83 -46.33 -30.85
C CYS A 710 -118.10 -46.32 -31.72
N GLY A 711 -118.01 -46.30 -33.06
CA GLY A 711 -119.14 -46.28 -33.99
C GLY A 711 -118.86 -45.51 -35.29
N SER A 712 -119.89 -45.34 -36.13
CA SER A 712 -119.79 -44.63 -37.41
C SER A 712 -120.78 -43.46 -37.55
N ASN A 713 -120.43 -42.50 -38.41
CA ASN A 713 -121.27 -41.35 -38.73
C ASN A 713 -121.09 -40.90 -40.19
N ARG A 714 -122.15 -40.36 -40.81
CA ARG A 714 -122.15 -39.92 -42.20
C ARG A 714 -122.70 -38.51 -42.34
N PHE A 715 -121.98 -37.65 -43.05
CA PHE A 715 -122.34 -36.26 -43.32
C PHE A 715 -122.29 -35.97 -44.82
N CYS A 716 -123.30 -35.26 -45.35
CA CYS A 716 -123.38 -34.89 -46.75
C CYS A 716 -123.58 -33.38 -46.91
N ARG A 717 -122.91 -32.75 -47.88
CA ARG A 717 -123.06 -31.33 -48.24
C ARG A 717 -123.03 -31.12 -49.74
N LYS A 718 -123.80 -30.14 -50.21
CA LYS A 718 -123.78 -29.64 -51.59
C LYS A 718 -122.66 -28.62 -51.80
N ILE A 719 -121.93 -28.70 -52.91
CA ILE A 719 -120.86 -27.76 -53.27
C ILE A 719 -121.13 -27.13 -54.64
N ASN A 720 -120.81 -25.83 -54.79
CA ASN A 720 -120.96 -25.04 -56.02
C ASN A 720 -119.61 -24.49 -56.47
N LEU A 721 -119.20 -24.74 -57.72
CA LEU A 721 -117.89 -24.32 -58.23
C LEU A 721 -117.91 -22.86 -58.78
N GLY A 722 -117.34 -21.85 -58.04
CA GLY A 722 -117.06 -20.44 -58.49
C GLY A 722 -116.67 -19.31 -57.45
N VAL A 723 -115.43 -18.75 -57.55
CA VAL A 723 -114.71 -17.46 -57.13
C VAL A 723 -114.75 -16.75 -55.71
N SER A 724 -113.58 -16.44 -55.04
CA SER A 724 -113.36 -15.38 -53.96
C SER A 724 -111.90 -15.13 -53.40
N GLY A 725 -111.51 -13.89 -52.93
CA GLY A 725 -110.41 -13.55 -51.94
C GLY A 725 -109.73 -12.10 -51.97
N LEU A 726 -109.31 -11.48 -50.81
CA LEU A 726 -108.77 -10.07 -50.60
C LEU A 726 -107.21 -9.96 -50.46
N LEU A 727 -106.54 -8.87 -50.93
CA LEU A 727 -105.05 -8.70 -51.13
C LEU A 727 -104.22 -8.12 -49.94
N THR A 728 -103.08 -8.75 -49.56
CA THR A 728 -102.12 -8.30 -48.50
C THR A 728 -100.63 -8.66 -48.77
N ILE A 729 -99.66 -7.99 -48.08
CA ILE A 729 -98.21 -8.36 -48.07
C ILE A 729 -97.94 -9.28 -46.87
N ARG A 730 -97.36 -10.46 -47.13
CA ARG A 730 -97.09 -11.50 -46.13
C ARG A 730 -95.73 -11.33 -45.42
N SER A 731 -94.67 -10.96 -46.15
CA SER A 731 -93.33 -10.74 -45.58
C SER A 731 -92.42 -9.87 -46.46
N PHE A 732 -91.33 -9.34 -45.90
CA PHE A 732 -90.27 -8.62 -46.62
C PHE A 732 -88.88 -8.78 -45.97
N ASP A 733 -87.80 -8.52 -46.73
CA ASP A 733 -86.39 -8.53 -46.29
C ASP A 733 -85.62 -7.30 -46.83
N ILE A 734 -84.68 -6.73 -46.07
CA ILE A 734 -83.91 -5.52 -46.42
C ILE A 734 -82.39 -5.76 -46.26
N GLN A 735 -81.61 -5.46 -47.29
CA GLN A 735 -80.15 -5.43 -47.24
C GLN A 735 -79.63 -3.99 -47.38
N ASN A 736 -78.84 -3.54 -46.38
CA ASN A 736 -78.16 -2.25 -46.40
C ASN A 736 -76.93 -2.25 -47.32
N ILE A 737 -76.41 -1.07 -47.66
CA ILE A 737 -75.26 -0.93 -48.55
C ILE A 737 -73.96 -1.37 -47.86
N LYS A 738 -73.07 -2.03 -48.62
CA LYS A 738 -71.82 -2.61 -48.12
C LYS A 738 -70.67 -1.61 -48.03
N CYS A 739 -70.52 -0.73 -49.02
CA CYS A 739 -69.45 0.26 -49.09
C CYS A 739 -70.02 1.68 -49.15
N TYR A 740 -69.35 2.65 -48.51
CA TYR A 740 -69.81 4.03 -48.53
C TYR A 740 -69.88 4.56 -49.98
N GLY A 741 -71.07 4.99 -50.39
CA GLY A 741 -71.32 5.54 -51.72
C GLY A 741 -71.76 4.52 -52.78
N ASP A 742 -71.79 3.24 -52.44
CA ASP A 742 -72.27 2.20 -53.35
C ASP A 742 -73.80 2.13 -53.42
N SER A 743 -74.29 1.31 -54.36
CA SER A 743 -75.72 1.03 -54.55
C SER A 743 -76.01 -0.46 -54.37
N THR A 744 -75.44 -1.14 -53.38
CA THR A 744 -75.65 -2.59 -53.21
C THR A 744 -76.88 -2.95 -52.36
N GLY A 745 -77.74 -2.00 -52.01
CA GLY A 745 -78.91 -2.27 -51.17
C GLY A 745 -80.01 -3.03 -51.92
N SER A 746 -80.87 -3.77 -51.20
CA SER A 746 -82.01 -4.50 -51.79
C SER A 746 -83.20 -4.66 -50.84
N ILE A 747 -84.40 -4.84 -51.40
CA ILE A 747 -85.67 -5.13 -50.70
C ILE A 747 -86.38 -6.28 -51.41
N SER A 748 -86.79 -7.33 -50.69
CA SER A 748 -87.56 -8.48 -51.23
C SER A 748 -88.95 -8.59 -50.57
N ILE A 749 -90.00 -8.99 -51.28
CA ILE A 749 -91.41 -8.98 -50.80
C ILE A 749 -92.13 -10.33 -51.01
N SER A 750 -93.22 -10.65 -50.28
CA SER A 750 -94.14 -11.77 -50.58
C SER A 750 -95.63 -11.39 -50.36
N MET A 751 -96.56 -11.95 -51.15
CA MET A 751 -97.99 -11.58 -51.18
C MET A 751 -98.92 -12.70 -50.68
N GLU A 752 -100.11 -12.33 -50.17
CA GLU A 752 -101.19 -13.24 -49.76
C GLU A 752 -102.57 -12.67 -50.17
N GLY A 753 -103.45 -13.52 -50.70
CA GLY A 753 -104.82 -13.15 -51.16
C GLY A 753 -104.89 -12.21 -52.37
N GLY A 754 -106.11 -11.82 -52.78
CA GLY A 754 -106.35 -11.05 -54.02
C GLY A 754 -106.41 -11.92 -55.28
N SER A 755 -106.72 -11.31 -56.43
CA SER A 755 -106.75 -12.02 -57.72
C SER A 755 -105.47 -11.75 -58.54
N PRO A 756 -104.55 -12.72 -58.68
CA PRO A 756 -103.35 -12.55 -59.48
C PRO A 756 -103.69 -12.37 -60.98
N PRO A 757 -102.90 -11.64 -61.77
CA PRO A 757 -101.55 -11.13 -61.46
C PRO A 757 -101.52 -9.84 -60.60
N TYR A 758 -100.42 -9.64 -59.86
CA TYR A 758 -100.16 -8.41 -59.09
C TYR A 758 -99.25 -7.45 -59.86
N ASN A 759 -99.59 -6.16 -59.81
CA ASN A 759 -98.80 -5.05 -60.36
C ASN A 759 -98.07 -4.31 -59.23
N TYR A 760 -96.76 -4.17 -59.32
CA TYR A 760 -95.92 -3.44 -58.36
C TYR A 760 -95.55 -2.08 -58.95
N LEU A 761 -95.50 -1.04 -58.13
CA LEU A 761 -95.02 0.28 -58.50
C LEU A 761 -94.25 0.91 -57.35
N TRP A 762 -92.93 1.00 -57.50
CA TRP A 762 -92.05 1.65 -56.54
C TRP A 762 -92.02 3.17 -56.75
N ASN A 763 -91.66 3.94 -55.71
CA ASN A 763 -91.39 5.38 -55.81
C ASN A 763 -90.22 5.73 -56.74
N THR A 764 -89.42 4.73 -57.13
CA THR A 764 -88.39 4.80 -58.17
C THR A 764 -88.91 4.51 -59.57
N PHE A 765 -90.22 4.31 -59.73
CA PHE A 765 -90.91 3.89 -60.95
C PHE A 765 -90.61 2.46 -61.43
N GLN A 766 -89.88 1.66 -60.65
CA GLN A 766 -89.70 0.25 -60.95
C GLN A 766 -91.00 -0.53 -60.72
N THR A 767 -91.24 -1.57 -61.52
CA THR A 767 -92.46 -2.41 -61.44
C THR A 767 -92.16 -3.86 -61.08
N THR A 768 -90.95 -4.15 -60.65
CA THR A 768 -90.53 -5.47 -60.18
C THR A 768 -91.04 -5.72 -58.77
N LYS A 769 -91.24 -7.00 -58.46
CA LYS A 769 -91.63 -7.45 -57.12
C LYS A 769 -90.58 -7.07 -56.06
N ASP A 770 -89.32 -7.32 -56.39
CA ASP A 770 -88.16 -7.05 -55.52
C ASP A 770 -87.34 -5.89 -56.10
N LEU A 771 -86.71 -5.12 -55.23
CA LEU A 771 -85.84 -3.98 -55.55
C LEU A 771 -84.39 -4.38 -55.25
N THR A 772 -83.48 -4.27 -56.21
CA THR A 772 -82.05 -4.65 -56.00
C THR A 772 -81.13 -3.58 -56.57
N ASN A 773 -79.90 -3.54 -56.07
CA ASN A 773 -78.86 -2.61 -56.49
C ASN A 773 -79.26 -1.13 -56.38
N VAL A 774 -79.76 -0.73 -55.21
CA VAL A 774 -80.19 0.64 -54.96
C VAL A 774 -79.31 1.37 -53.93
N PRO A 775 -79.14 2.70 -54.04
CA PRO A 775 -78.38 3.52 -53.09
C PRO A 775 -79.12 3.70 -51.76
N ALA A 776 -78.49 4.38 -50.80
CA ALA A 776 -79.09 4.64 -49.49
C ALA A 776 -80.24 5.63 -49.66
N GLY A 777 -81.37 5.36 -49.01
CA GLY A 777 -82.56 6.16 -49.18
C GLY A 777 -83.83 5.45 -48.73
N THR A 778 -84.95 6.13 -48.94
CA THR A 778 -86.29 5.65 -48.59
C THR A 778 -87.03 5.19 -49.84
N TYR A 779 -87.56 3.98 -49.81
CA TYR A 779 -88.24 3.32 -50.92
C TYR A 779 -89.66 2.93 -50.50
N SER A 780 -90.66 3.22 -51.33
CA SER A 780 -92.04 2.81 -51.10
C SER A 780 -92.62 2.11 -52.31
N VAL A 781 -93.48 1.12 -52.10
CA VAL A 781 -94.13 0.32 -53.15
C VAL A 781 -95.64 0.33 -52.99
N LYS A 782 -96.35 0.47 -54.12
CA LYS A 782 -97.78 0.25 -54.26
C LYS A 782 -98.03 -1.03 -55.06
N ILE A 783 -98.84 -1.93 -54.53
CA ILE A 783 -99.12 -3.25 -55.14
C ILE A 783 -100.61 -3.35 -55.41
N THR A 784 -101.01 -3.73 -56.62
CA THR A 784 -102.42 -3.79 -57.07
C THR A 784 -102.75 -5.16 -57.65
N ASP A 785 -103.87 -5.79 -57.28
CA ASP A 785 -104.34 -7.04 -57.91
C ASP A 785 -105.19 -6.81 -59.17
N GLN A 786 -105.58 -7.89 -59.86
CA GLN A 786 -106.39 -7.81 -61.08
C GLN A 786 -107.81 -7.24 -60.85
N LEU A 787 -108.30 -7.26 -59.61
CA LEU A 787 -109.59 -6.68 -59.20
C LEU A 787 -109.45 -5.25 -58.68
N ASN A 788 -108.28 -4.60 -58.87
CA ASN A 788 -107.93 -3.25 -58.43
C ASN A 788 -107.86 -3.03 -56.91
N ASN A 789 -107.69 -4.08 -56.10
CA ASN A 789 -107.36 -3.93 -54.69
C ASN A 789 -105.89 -3.52 -54.54
N THR A 790 -105.57 -2.61 -53.61
CA THR A 790 -104.21 -2.07 -53.46
C THR A 790 -103.65 -2.15 -52.03
N VAL A 791 -102.34 -2.38 -51.89
CA VAL A 791 -101.58 -2.28 -50.63
C VAL A 791 -100.29 -1.47 -50.84
N GLU A 792 -99.92 -0.61 -49.87
CA GLU A 792 -98.75 0.27 -49.92
C GLU A 792 -97.82 0.08 -48.70
N LYS A 793 -96.48 0.17 -48.90
CA LYS A 793 -95.48 0.02 -47.82
C LYS A 793 -94.19 0.82 -48.09
N GLU A 794 -93.54 1.32 -47.04
CA GLU A 794 -92.26 2.04 -47.07
C GLU A 794 -91.12 1.26 -46.37
N PHE A 795 -89.89 1.41 -46.87
CA PHE A 795 -88.63 0.78 -46.44
C PHE A 795 -87.47 1.79 -46.47
N ILE A 796 -86.45 1.61 -45.63
CA ILE A 796 -85.26 2.47 -45.56
C ILE A 796 -84.00 1.61 -45.74
N ILE A 797 -83.10 2.04 -46.62
CA ILE A 797 -81.76 1.46 -46.83
C ILE A 797 -80.73 2.43 -46.29
N HIS A 798 -79.91 1.97 -45.33
CA HIS A 798 -78.85 2.75 -44.69
C HIS A 798 -77.53 2.70 -45.49
N GLN A 799 -76.77 3.81 -45.41
CA GLN A 799 -75.42 3.94 -45.97
C GLN A 799 -74.38 3.36 -44.98
N ALA A 800 -73.29 2.75 -45.50
CA ALA A 800 -72.15 2.35 -44.68
C ALA A 800 -71.33 3.57 -44.22
N GLU A 801 -70.52 3.48 -43.16
CA GLU A 801 -69.67 4.60 -42.71
C GLU A 801 -68.42 4.79 -43.60
N GLU A 802 -68.10 6.03 -43.97
CA GLU A 802 -66.93 6.36 -44.83
C GLU A 802 -65.60 6.13 -44.09
N LEU A 803 -64.66 5.42 -44.72
CA LEU A 803 -63.31 5.22 -44.21
C LEU A 803 -62.48 6.53 -44.23
N LYS A 804 -62.02 6.96 -43.07
CA LYS A 804 -61.24 8.19 -42.83
C LYS A 804 -60.00 7.91 -42.00
N ILE A 805 -59.01 8.79 -42.11
CA ILE A 805 -57.85 8.78 -41.19
C ILE A 805 -58.20 9.63 -39.98
N ASP A 806 -58.11 9.03 -38.80
CA ASP A 806 -58.25 9.72 -37.52
C ASP A 806 -56.91 10.35 -37.10
N LYS A 807 -55.80 9.63 -37.27
CA LYS A 807 -54.46 10.07 -36.89
C LYS A 807 -53.38 9.55 -37.84
N ILE A 808 -52.32 10.36 -38.03
CA ILE A 808 -51.13 10.02 -38.83
C ILE A 808 -49.88 10.30 -38.01
N GLU A 809 -48.97 9.34 -37.92
CA GLU A 809 -47.63 9.51 -37.34
C GLU A 809 -46.56 9.15 -38.39
N ILE A 810 -45.64 10.07 -38.67
CA ILE A 810 -44.57 9.91 -39.67
C ILE A 810 -43.22 10.15 -39.01
N THR A 811 -42.31 9.18 -39.13
CA THR A 811 -40.90 9.30 -38.74
C THR A 811 -40.03 9.37 -40.00
N HIS A 812 -39.13 10.34 -40.06
CA HIS A 812 -38.27 10.58 -41.24
C HIS A 812 -37.01 9.68 -41.23
N ALA A 813 -36.46 9.38 -42.41
CA ALA A 813 -35.26 8.55 -42.56
C ALA A 813 -33.98 9.31 -42.19
N THR A 814 -32.91 8.64 -41.75
CA THR A 814 -31.69 9.28 -41.23
C THR A 814 -30.41 8.74 -41.86
N SER A 815 -29.45 9.63 -42.12
CA SER A 815 -28.07 9.31 -42.55
C SER A 815 -27.95 8.35 -43.76
N GLY A 816 -28.85 8.46 -44.73
CA GLY A 816 -28.90 7.59 -45.91
C GLY A 816 -29.29 6.14 -45.58
N GLN A 817 -29.88 5.90 -44.42
CA GLN A 817 -30.41 4.61 -44.00
C GLN A 817 -31.94 4.63 -43.97
N ALA A 818 -32.53 3.51 -44.35
CA ALA A 818 -33.97 3.29 -44.30
C ALA A 818 -34.47 3.19 -42.85
N THR A 819 -34.64 4.33 -42.16
CA THR A 819 -35.09 4.38 -40.75
C THR A 819 -36.46 5.07 -40.59
N GLY A 820 -37.12 5.47 -41.67
CA GLY A 820 -38.43 6.12 -41.59
C GLY A 820 -39.55 5.15 -41.21
N SER A 821 -40.70 5.68 -40.76
CA SER A 821 -41.90 4.90 -40.48
C SER A 821 -43.19 5.70 -40.69
N ILE A 822 -44.29 5.01 -40.98
CA ILE A 822 -45.64 5.59 -41.10
C ILE A 822 -46.61 4.72 -40.29
N HIS A 823 -47.40 5.35 -39.42
CA HIS A 823 -48.51 4.75 -38.70
C HIS A 823 -49.81 5.53 -38.93
N LEU A 824 -50.90 4.81 -39.22
CA LEU A 824 -52.24 5.37 -39.45
C LEU A 824 -53.23 4.84 -38.40
N GLU A 825 -54.11 5.70 -37.88
CA GLU A 825 -55.31 5.27 -37.15
C GLU A 825 -56.53 5.61 -38.02
N LEU A 826 -57.44 4.66 -38.24
CA LEU A 826 -58.59 4.82 -39.13
C LEU A 826 -59.91 4.84 -38.35
N THR A 827 -60.88 5.59 -38.86
CA THR A 827 -62.30 5.56 -38.42
C THR A 827 -63.22 5.28 -39.62
N GLY A 828 -64.36 4.64 -39.38
CA GLY A 828 -65.28 4.17 -40.44
C GLY A 828 -64.79 2.90 -41.18
N GLY A 829 -65.57 2.41 -42.16
CA GLY A 829 -65.33 1.11 -42.82
C GLY A 829 -65.56 -0.11 -41.91
N THR A 830 -65.42 -1.32 -42.47
CA THR A 830 -65.64 -2.58 -41.73
C THR A 830 -64.32 -3.32 -41.47
N ALA A 831 -63.90 -3.43 -40.20
CA ALA A 831 -62.69 -4.17 -39.83
C ALA A 831 -62.83 -5.70 -40.09
N PRO A 832 -61.73 -6.45 -40.36
CA PRO A 832 -60.32 -6.02 -40.41
C PRO A 832 -59.92 -5.28 -41.69
N PHE A 833 -58.92 -4.39 -41.59
CA PHE A 833 -58.35 -3.66 -42.72
C PHE A 833 -57.06 -4.30 -43.24
N GLN A 834 -56.93 -4.37 -44.57
CA GLN A 834 -55.71 -4.76 -45.27
C GLN A 834 -55.06 -3.53 -45.88
N TYR A 835 -53.75 -3.36 -45.66
CA TYR A 835 -52.97 -2.23 -46.15
C TYR A 835 -51.99 -2.72 -47.20
N ASN A 836 -51.98 -2.06 -48.36
CA ASN A 836 -51.01 -2.32 -49.43
C ASN A 836 -50.33 -1.01 -49.82
N TRP A 837 -49.06 -0.86 -49.45
CA TRP A 837 -48.29 0.35 -49.66
C TRP A 837 -47.60 0.36 -51.02
N SER A 838 -47.35 1.55 -51.58
CA SER A 838 -46.72 1.74 -52.90
C SER A 838 -45.32 1.16 -53.02
N ASN A 839 -44.64 0.89 -51.90
CA ASN A 839 -43.36 0.20 -51.83
C ASN A 839 -43.48 -1.34 -51.68
N GLY A 840 -44.70 -1.88 -51.79
CA GLY A 840 -44.99 -3.31 -51.68
C GLY A 840 -45.09 -3.85 -50.26
N MET A 841 -44.94 -3.01 -49.23
CA MET A 841 -45.12 -3.42 -47.85
C MET A 841 -46.60 -3.64 -47.52
N LEU A 842 -46.86 -4.64 -46.68
CA LEU A 842 -48.19 -4.94 -46.14
C LEU A 842 -48.27 -4.54 -44.67
N GLY A 843 -49.44 -4.09 -44.23
CA GLY A 843 -49.72 -3.78 -42.84
C GLY A 843 -49.57 -2.30 -42.44
N ASN A 844 -49.80 -2.02 -41.17
CA ASN A 844 -49.75 -0.70 -40.56
C ASN A 844 -49.48 -0.88 -39.05
N PRO A 845 -48.42 -0.29 -38.46
CA PRO A 845 -47.46 0.62 -39.08
C PRO A 845 -46.50 -0.05 -40.07
N ILE A 846 -45.93 0.73 -40.99
CA ILE A 846 -44.76 0.36 -41.80
C ILE A 846 -43.52 1.10 -41.31
N SER A 847 -42.36 0.44 -41.34
CA SER A 847 -41.09 0.98 -40.84
C SER A 847 -39.93 0.59 -41.74
N LEU A 848 -38.73 1.11 -41.46
CA LEU A 848 -37.53 0.96 -42.28
C LEU A 848 -37.70 1.54 -43.70
N LEU A 849 -38.27 2.75 -43.77
CA LEU A 849 -38.55 3.43 -45.03
C LEU A 849 -37.39 4.33 -45.43
N ASP A 850 -37.04 4.28 -46.71
CA ASP A 850 -36.16 5.26 -47.36
C ASP A 850 -36.90 6.60 -47.58
N PRO A 851 -36.17 7.72 -47.78
CA PRO A 851 -36.76 8.96 -48.23
C PRO A 851 -37.56 8.79 -49.53
N GLY A 852 -38.81 9.22 -49.55
CA GLY A 852 -39.71 9.03 -50.67
C GLY A 852 -41.16 9.33 -50.34
N GLU A 853 -42.01 9.20 -51.35
CA GLU A 853 -43.46 9.33 -51.23
C GLU A 853 -44.12 7.95 -51.17
N TYR A 854 -44.96 7.74 -50.16
CA TYR A 854 -45.65 6.49 -49.91
C TYR A 854 -47.16 6.70 -50.03
N ILE A 855 -47.85 5.84 -50.76
CA ILE A 855 -49.31 5.85 -50.87
C ILE A 855 -49.80 4.47 -50.44
N THR A 856 -50.86 4.39 -49.65
CA THR A 856 -51.45 3.10 -49.24
C THR A 856 -52.81 2.92 -49.88
N THR A 857 -53.10 1.69 -50.29
CA THR A 857 -54.42 1.23 -50.67
C THR A 857 -54.95 0.38 -49.52
N ILE A 858 -56.04 0.84 -48.89
CA ILE A 858 -56.67 0.18 -47.76
C ILE A 858 -57.91 -0.55 -48.26
N THR A 859 -58.02 -1.84 -47.94
CA THR A 859 -59.19 -2.68 -48.25
C THR A 859 -59.83 -3.13 -46.95
N ASP A 860 -61.13 -2.94 -46.78
CA ASP A 860 -61.86 -3.37 -45.59
C ASP A 860 -62.44 -4.80 -45.74
N ALA A 861 -63.09 -5.33 -44.70
CA ALA A 861 -63.65 -6.69 -44.69
C ALA A 861 -64.79 -6.91 -45.71
N ASN A 862 -65.43 -5.84 -46.16
CA ASN A 862 -66.46 -5.86 -47.21
C ASN A 862 -65.86 -5.70 -48.61
N ALA A 863 -64.53 -5.75 -48.74
CA ALA A 863 -63.76 -5.51 -49.96
C ALA A 863 -63.87 -4.08 -50.51
N CYS A 864 -64.22 -3.11 -49.66
CA CYS A 864 -64.24 -1.70 -50.03
C CYS A 864 -62.81 -1.15 -50.05
N VAL A 865 -62.42 -0.49 -51.14
CA VAL A 865 -61.04 -0.02 -51.37
C VAL A 865 -60.94 1.51 -51.32
N LYS A 866 -59.96 2.04 -50.58
CA LYS A 866 -59.64 3.47 -50.55
C LYS A 866 -58.14 3.69 -50.64
N GLN A 867 -57.71 4.56 -51.56
CA GLN A 867 -56.31 4.99 -51.67
C GLN A 867 -56.09 6.27 -50.84
N ILE A 868 -55.01 6.29 -50.07
CA ILE A 868 -54.68 7.36 -49.13
C ILE A 868 -53.19 7.70 -49.22
N GLY A 869 -52.87 8.99 -49.37
CA GLY A 869 -51.51 9.51 -49.54
C GLY A 869 -51.45 10.66 -50.57
N PRO A 870 -50.25 11.14 -50.95
CA PRO A 870 -48.93 10.64 -50.56
C PRO A 870 -48.49 11.09 -49.16
N PHE A 871 -47.83 10.19 -48.44
CA PHE A 871 -47.10 10.45 -47.20
C PHE A 871 -45.62 10.60 -47.51
N VAL A 872 -45.00 11.69 -47.08
CA VAL A 872 -43.62 12.04 -47.46
C VAL A 872 -42.65 11.71 -46.33
N ILE A 873 -41.72 10.78 -46.59
CA ILE A 873 -40.53 10.54 -45.75
C ILE A 873 -39.38 11.35 -46.36
N LYS A 874 -38.76 12.23 -45.57
CA LYS A 874 -37.56 12.99 -46.00
C LYS A 874 -36.30 12.38 -45.39
N GLU A 875 -35.17 12.72 -46.01
CA GLU A 875 -33.83 12.38 -45.52
C GLU A 875 -33.37 13.42 -44.47
N LEU A 876 -32.99 12.94 -43.29
CA LEU A 876 -32.33 13.70 -42.24
C LEU A 876 -30.85 13.26 -42.14
N THR A 877 -29.99 13.85 -42.96
CA THR A 877 -28.53 13.64 -42.88
C THR A 877 -27.91 14.34 -41.67
N ALA A 878 -26.97 13.69 -41.00
CA ALA A 878 -26.09 14.33 -40.01
C ALA A 878 -25.08 15.28 -40.69
N LEU A 879 -24.67 16.38 -40.03
CA LEU A 879 -23.64 17.30 -40.56
C LEU A 879 -22.32 16.55 -40.79
N ASN A 880 -21.89 16.51 -42.05
CA ASN A 880 -20.47 16.45 -42.35
C ASN A 880 -19.88 17.84 -42.01
N TYR A 881 -18.80 17.88 -41.23
CA TYR A 881 -18.05 19.11 -40.98
C TYR A 881 -17.70 19.72 -42.34
N THR A 882 -18.32 20.86 -42.63
CA THR A 882 -18.10 21.59 -43.88
C THR A 882 -17.22 22.78 -43.62
N ASP A 883 -16.76 23.44 -44.68
CA ASP A 883 -15.90 24.61 -44.56
C ASP A 883 -16.50 25.78 -43.79
N GLU A 884 -17.75 25.75 -43.35
CA GLU A 884 -18.36 26.85 -42.59
C GLU A 884 -18.43 26.60 -41.08
N ILE A 885 -18.41 25.35 -40.62
CA ILE A 885 -18.57 24.98 -39.20
C ILE A 885 -17.21 24.49 -38.68
N LYS A 886 -16.63 25.25 -37.74
CA LYS A 886 -15.36 24.88 -37.09
C LYS A 886 -15.57 23.82 -36.01
N GLN A 887 -16.61 23.99 -35.21
CA GLN A 887 -16.91 23.10 -34.11
C GLN A 887 -18.40 23.11 -33.84
N PHE A 888 -18.94 21.93 -33.55
CA PHE A 888 -20.29 21.79 -33.00
C PHE A 888 -20.22 20.73 -31.91
N SER A 889 -20.68 21.07 -30.71
CA SER A 889 -20.72 20.14 -29.60
C SER A 889 -21.91 20.42 -28.73
N CYS A 890 -22.36 19.38 -28.07
CA CYS A 890 -23.73 19.32 -27.61
C CYS A 890 -23.67 18.38 -26.39
N THR A 891 -23.74 18.94 -25.18
CA THR A 891 -23.48 18.22 -23.92
C THR A 891 -24.70 18.25 -22.99
N PRO A 892 -25.26 17.09 -22.57
CA PRO A 892 -26.22 17.05 -21.47
C PRO A 892 -25.50 17.15 -20.12
N ASN A 893 -26.00 17.96 -19.19
CA ASN A 893 -25.68 17.81 -17.77
C ASN A 893 -26.92 17.25 -17.03
N PRO A 894 -27.05 15.92 -16.91
CA PRO A 894 -28.24 15.28 -16.34
C PRO A 894 -28.44 15.55 -14.84
N ALA A 895 -27.48 16.14 -14.12
CA ALA A 895 -27.63 16.42 -12.69
C ALA A 895 -28.50 17.65 -12.38
N ASN A 896 -28.62 18.61 -13.30
CA ASN A 896 -29.21 19.92 -13.01
C ASN A 896 -30.38 20.32 -13.94
N GLY A 897 -30.85 19.43 -14.83
CA GLY A 897 -31.96 19.73 -15.74
C GLY A 897 -31.65 20.75 -16.85
N LYS A 898 -30.37 20.92 -17.21
CA LYS A 898 -29.89 21.85 -18.24
C LYS A 898 -29.01 21.16 -19.29
N GLY A 899 -29.16 21.54 -20.54
CA GLY A 899 -28.35 21.08 -21.68
C GLY A 899 -27.72 22.24 -22.43
N PHE A 900 -26.56 22.02 -23.06
CA PHE A 900 -25.84 23.06 -23.80
C PHE A 900 -25.60 22.67 -25.26
N ILE A 901 -25.88 23.61 -26.18
CA ILE A 901 -25.53 23.55 -27.60
C ILE A 901 -24.43 24.58 -27.85
N HIS A 902 -23.26 24.13 -28.30
CA HIS A 902 -22.13 24.96 -28.71
C HIS A 902 -21.92 24.86 -30.21
N LEU A 903 -21.84 26.00 -30.89
CA LEU A 903 -21.62 26.11 -32.33
C LEU A 903 -20.61 27.23 -32.63
N ASP A 904 -19.53 26.86 -33.31
CA ASP A 904 -18.54 27.79 -33.86
C ASP A 904 -18.54 27.75 -35.38
N LEU A 905 -18.75 28.91 -35.99
CA LEU A 905 -18.73 29.15 -37.43
C LEU A 905 -17.43 29.82 -37.85
N LYS A 906 -16.97 29.60 -39.09
CA LYS A 906 -15.78 30.28 -39.63
C LYS A 906 -16.00 31.81 -39.72
N ASN A 907 -17.20 32.24 -40.10
CA ASN A 907 -17.62 33.64 -40.24
C ASN A 907 -18.94 33.89 -39.50
N GLU A 908 -19.18 35.15 -39.11
CA GLU A 908 -20.46 35.57 -38.56
C GLU A 908 -21.54 35.56 -39.65
N GLN A 909 -22.64 34.86 -39.42
CA GLN A 909 -23.73 34.76 -40.39
C GLN A 909 -25.08 34.52 -39.70
N TYR A 910 -26.15 34.79 -40.45
CA TYR A 910 -27.51 34.49 -40.01
C TYR A 910 -27.75 32.99 -39.97
N LEU A 911 -28.34 32.51 -38.88
CA LEU A 911 -28.69 31.12 -38.67
C LEU A 911 -30.02 30.93 -37.93
N GLN A 912 -30.69 29.81 -38.18
CA GLN A 912 -31.83 29.31 -37.41
C GLN A 912 -31.52 27.93 -36.86
N LEU A 913 -31.75 27.73 -35.56
CA LEU A 913 -31.65 26.44 -34.88
C LEU A 913 -33.05 25.93 -34.51
N ASN A 914 -33.36 24.67 -34.80
CA ASN A 914 -34.58 24.00 -34.36
C ASN A 914 -34.23 22.76 -33.53
N LEU A 915 -34.90 22.53 -32.41
CA LEU A 915 -34.87 21.27 -31.66
C LEU A 915 -36.09 20.44 -32.09
N LEU A 916 -35.85 19.22 -32.58
CA LEU A 916 -36.87 18.30 -33.04
C LEU A 916 -36.96 17.09 -32.08
N ASN A 917 -38.15 16.54 -31.88
CA ASN A 917 -38.32 15.26 -31.17
C ASN A 917 -38.06 14.05 -32.09
N LEU A 918 -38.18 12.82 -31.56
CA LEU A 918 -38.04 11.55 -32.31
C LEU A 918 -38.93 11.43 -33.54
N PHE A 919 -40.06 12.14 -33.56
CA PHE A 919 -41.02 12.15 -34.66
C PHE A 919 -40.74 13.28 -35.66
N GLY A 920 -39.62 14.00 -35.52
CA GLY A 920 -39.24 15.12 -36.39
C GLY A 920 -40.07 16.40 -36.17
N GLN A 921 -40.86 16.49 -35.12
CA GLN A 921 -41.65 17.67 -34.80
C GLN A 921 -40.76 18.70 -34.08
N SER A 922 -40.78 19.95 -34.54
CA SER A 922 -40.05 21.06 -33.91
C SER A 922 -40.72 21.46 -32.60
N ILE A 923 -40.03 21.23 -31.49
CA ILE A 923 -40.50 21.60 -30.15
C ILE A 923 -39.87 22.91 -29.66
N TRP A 924 -38.77 23.36 -30.28
CA TRP A 924 -38.13 24.63 -29.98
C TRP A 924 -37.41 25.18 -31.20
N ASN A 925 -37.34 26.51 -31.36
CA ASN A 925 -36.52 27.14 -32.39
C ASN A 925 -35.98 28.51 -31.97
N ARG A 926 -34.87 28.92 -32.60
CA ARG A 926 -34.25 30.22 -32.39
C ARG A 926 -33.56 30.73 -33.65
N LYS A 927 -33.75 32.00 -33.97
CA LYS A 927 -33.13 32.71 -35.09
C LYS A 927 -32.17 33.77 -34.56
N LEU A 928 -30.96 33.84 -35.11
CA LEU A 928 -29.94 34.80 -34.68
C LEU A 928 -28.84 34.98 -35.73
N THR A 929 -27.96 35.95 -35.48
CA THR A 929 -26.69 36.13 -36.19
C THR A 929 -25.57 35.94 -35.18
N ALA A 930 -24.65 35.02 -35.44
CA ALA A 930 -23.51 34.77 -34.55
C ALA A 930 -22.36 34.10 -35.31
N LYS A 931 -21.14 34.28 -34.80
CA LYS A 931 -19.96 33.49 -35.19
C LYS A 931 -19.66 32.38 -34.19
N HIS A 932 -19.86 32.66 -32.91
CA HIS A 932 -19.67 31.77 -31.78
C HIS A 932 -20.97 31.77 -30.99
N LEU A 933 -21.47 30.60 -30.65
CA LEU A 933 -22.77 30.46 -30.02
C LEU A 933 -22.75 29.37 -28.96
N THR A 934 -23.21 29.72 -27.77
CA THR A 934 -23.58 28.79 -26.71
C THR A 934 -25.04 29.04 -26.36
N ILE A 935 -25.88 28.02 -26.52
CA ILE A 935 -27.29 28.04 -26.12
C ILE A 935 -27.47 27.08 -24.96
N GLU A 936 -28.01 27.60 -23.88
CA GLU A 936 -28.51 26.82 -22.74
C GLU A 936 -29.99 26.48 -22.97
N LEU A 937 -30.34 25.22 -22.77
CA LEU A 937 -31.69 24.69 -22.83
C LEU A 937 -32.07 24.16 -21.45
N GLU A 938 -33.22 24.59 -20.92
CA GLU A 938 -33.84 23.94 -19.76
C GLU A 938 -34.47 22.62 -20.23
N THR A 939 -33.92 21.49 -19.78
CA THR A 939 -34.37 20.15 -20.19
C THR A 939 -35.41 19.55 -19.25
N ALA A 940 -35.75 20.24 -18.15
CA ALA A 940 -36.76 19.79 -17.19
C ALA A 940 -38.18 19.70 -17.78
N ASP A 941 -38.48 20.55 -18.77
CA ASP A 941 -39.79 20.61 -19.43
C ASP A 941 -39.89 19.69 -20.67
N LEU A 942 -38.80 19.01 -21.03
CA LEU A 942 -38.75 18.11 -22.17
C LEU A 942 -39.03 16.66 -21.72
N PRO A 943 -39.96 15.93 -22.36
CA PRO A 943 -40.14 14.50 -22.13
C PRO A 943 -38.82 13.73 -22.25
N LYS A 944 -38.65 12.64 -21.49
CA LYS A 944 -37.48 11.76 -21.70
C LYS A 944 -37.54 11.19 -23.11
N GLY A 945 -36.48 11.38 -23.91
CA GLY A 945 -36.46 10.93 -25.30
C GLY A 945 -35.28 11.49 -26.09
N ILE A 946 -35.12 10.97 -27.31
CA ILE A 946 -34.07 11.41 -28.24
C ILE A 946 -34.54 12.66 -28.98
N TYR A 947 -33.68 13.67 -29.03
CA TYR A 947 -33.92 14.93 -29.73
C TYR A 947 -32.95 15.11 -30.91
N PHE A 948 -33.20 16.07 -31.78
CA PHE A 948 -32.34 16.40 -32.93
C PHE A 948 -32.19 17.91 -33.04
N VAL A 949 -31.01 18.41 -33.44
CA VAL A 949 -30.76 19.85 -33.60
C VAL A 949 -30.58 20.16 -35.08
N GLU A 950 -31.54 20.85 -35.69
CA GLU A 950 -31.53 21.29 -37.07
C GLU A 950 -30.96 22.71 -37.20
N LEU A 951 -30.06 22.96 -38.16
CA LEU A 951 -29.39 24.24 -38.39
C LEU A 951 -29.62 24.75 -39.82
N HIS A 952 -30.29 25.89 -39.98
CA HIS A 952 -30.38 26.58 -41.26
C HIS A 952 -29.39 27.74 -41.31
N LEU A 953 -28.49 27.72 -42.29
CA LEU A 953 -27.61 28.85 -42.63
C LEU A 953 -28.19 29.58 -43.86
N ALA A 954 -27.79 30.82 -44.08
CA ALA A 954 -28.40 31.71 -45.09
C ALA A 954 -28.43 31.15 -46.53
N GLN A 955 -27.55 30.21 -46.90
CA GLN A 955 -27.50 29.59 -48.23
C GLN A 955 -27.51 28.06 -48.23
N THR A 956 -27.54 27.40 -47.06
CA THR A 956 -27.61 25.93 -46.96
C THR A 956 -28.46 25.51 -45.75
N LYS A 957 -29.29 24.47 -45.92
CA LYS A 957 -29.98 23.80 -44.80
C LYS A 957 -29.19 22.55 -44.41
N LYS A 958 -28.83 22.38 -43.13
CA LYS A 958 -28.11 21.20 -42.65
C LYS A 958 -28.58 20.78 -41.25
N THR A 959 -28.72 19.49 -41.01
CA THR A 959 -29.29 18.96 -39.75
C THR A 959 -28.22 18.16 -38.99
N ILE A 960 -28.16 18.26 -37.65
CA ILE A 960 -27.36 17.37 -36.79
C ILE A 960 -28.25 16.55 -35.89
N LYS A 961 -27.89 15.28 -35.73
CA LYS A 961 -28.44 14.41 -34.69
C LYS A 961 -27.77 14.70 -33.35
N TRP A 962 -28.57 14.96 -32.32
CA TRP A 962 -28.06 15.12 -30.96
C TRP A 962 -28.79 14.20 -29.98
N LEU A 963 -28.18 13.06 -29.65
CA LEU A 963 -28.76 12.12 -28.70
C LEU A 963 -28.74 12.72 -27.28
N LEU A 964 -29.88 13.18 -26.79
CA LEU A 964 -30.15 13.27 -25.35
C LEU A 964 -30.63 11.88 -24.89
N LEU A 965 -29.96 11.30 -23.89
CA LEU A 965 -30.38 10.07 -23.22
C LEU A 965 -31.22 10.40 -21.99
#